data_AF-A0A353MIA0-F1
#
_entry.id   AF-A0A353MIA0-F1
#
_cell.length_a   1.000
_cell.length_b   1.000
_cell.length_c   1.000
_cell.angle_alpha   90.00
_cell.angle_beta   90.00
_cell.angle_gamma   90.00
#
_symmetry.space_group_name_H-M   'P 1'
#
loop_
_entity.id
_entity.type
_entity.pdbx_description
1 polymer ?
#
loop_
_entity_poly.entity_id
_entity_poly.type
_entity_poly.pdbx_seq_one_letter_code
_entity_poly.pdbx_strand_id
1 'polypeptide(L)'
;MSYLGVAHGNGSYVAVMSDGTARTSPDGFAWTNRTTGATGLTRIGFLNGQFAICGVGGRLLTSTDGIAWTSRVSGSTNDLYGVSHGNGTSVAVGYNNTIVTSTDAASWKSATSGSSTVQFSAIAYGNGTFLALGNDMNADWALRGGTIYSSSDGVTWRSYHPRGFDETLRGITYGASMFVIAGGNSIYNSLDGATFTKSFDGGNSGLFTAAYGDGTFVVGGNTNVLTSSNGTSWIGEQTDFSLLNHMGMAFGNGIFVSVGMTIKSSSDGRSWTSRFTVPNQRLLYGVAWGNGRFVAVGANGLIYSSPDGISWTLRSSGTAVTLSGVTYGAGTFVAVGSVAILTSTDGVTWTQRKAPPAVLTGVAYANGTFVAVGSNGAILQSDPLLELCASANLASSDLSFAASGGSGSATVTISGSCLWGAAAMVPWITLTSGQSGSGNGTVGFTVAANSGAARSGTITVAGRSVTVEQAGSTQTLSVTLAGSGSGTVNSNPPGFHCASGTCSAVFTPGSQLELMATPSGSSIFQGWSGGCSGTANCGVTLNADTSVTAVFDSMPELRIFGSTTRYFPTLVAAYAAAANGGSILLQGRAVELPGNFTLSRNVAVNFQGGYDGSFSNSSGRTVLRGVLTIRLGRLTADGLTVH
;
A
#
# COMPACT_ATOMS: atom_id res chain seq x y z
N MET A 1 -20.19 4.26 -14.66
CA MET A 1 -18.77 4.63 -14.90
C MET A 1 -17.99 3.32 -15.05
N SER A 2 -17.12 3.22 -16.05
CA SER A 2 -16.48 1.96 -16.49
C SER A 2 -14.97 2.13 -16.62
N TYR A 3 -14.18 1.16 -16.16
CA TYR A 3 -12.73 1.11 -16.41
C TYR A 3 -12.44 0.81 -17.88
N LEU A 4 -11.49 1.55 -18.46
CA LEU A 4 -11.18 1.54 -19.90
C LEU A 4 -10.02 0.62 -20.28
N GLY A 5 -9.14 0.31 -19.32
CA GLY A 5 -7.95 -0.52 -19.54
C GLY A 5 -7.13 -0.71 -18.27
N VAL A 6 -6.23 -1.68 -18.31
CA VAL A 6 -5.31 -2.05 -17.23
C VAL A 6 -3.92 -2.32 -17.80
N ALA A 7 -2.88 -1.83 -17.13
CA ALA A 7 -1.49 -2.09 -17.46
C ALA A 7 -0.74 -2.60 -16.23
N HIS A 8 0.33 -3.37 -16.45
CA HIS A 8 1.21 -3.85 -15.39
C HIS A 8 2.65 -3.48 -15.70
N GLY A 9 3.37 -2.98 -14.70
CA GLY A 9 4.78 -2.60 -14.78
C GLY A 9 5.32 -2.10 -13.45
N ASN A 10 6.64 -2.08 -13.26
CA ASN A 10 7.29 -1.74 -11.98
C ASN A 10 6.67 -2.42 -10.74
N GLY A 11 6.21 -3.67 -10.88
CA GLY A 11 5.62 -4.44 -9.79
C GLY A 11 4.25 -3.93 -9.31
N SER A 12 3.50 -3.23 -10.16
CA SER A 12 2.16 -2.72 -9.84
C SER A 12 1.20 -2.83 -11.03
N TYR A 13 -0.05 -3.14 -10.76
CA TYR A 13 -1.17 -3.02 -11.68
C TYR A 13 -1.77 -1.63 -11.59
N VAL A 14 -2.16 -1.06 -12.74
CA VAL A 14 -2.79 0.25 -12.83
C VAL A 14 -4.00 0.16 -13.74
N ALA A 15 -5.18 0.47 -13.19
CA ALA A 15 -6.44 0.52 -13.92
C ALA A 15 -7.00 1.95 -13.94
N VAL A 16 -7.54 2.38 -15.08
CA VAL A 16 -7.95 3.79 -15.29
C VAL A 16 -9.37 3.91 -15.86
N MET A 17 -10.07 4.97 -15.44
CA MET A 17 -11.42 5.35 -15.91
C MET A 17 -11.38 6.63 -16.73
N SER A 18 -12.37 6.83 -17.60
CA SER A 18 -12.53 8.07 -18.38
C SER A 18 -12.72 9.31 -17.50
N ASP A 19 -13.23 9.14 -16.27
CA ASP A 19 -13.48 10.23 -15.32
C ASP A 19 -12.25 10.68 -14.52
N GLY A 20 -11.06 10.12 -14.81
CA GLY A 20 -9.82 10.49 -14.13
C GLY A 20 -9.51 9.70 -12.86
N THR A 21 -10.35 8.74 -12.51
CA THR A 21 -10.04 7.80 -11.43
C THR A 21 -8.99 6.79 -11.92
N ALA A 22 -7.96 6.59 -11.11
CA ALA A 22 -7.02 5.49 -11.25
C ALA A 22 -7.08 4.58 -10.02
N ARG A 23 -6.70 3.33 -10.16
CA ARG A 23 -6.42 2.47 -9.02
C ARG A 23 -5.11 1.76 -9.23
N THR A 24 -4.32 1.67 -8.18
CA THR A 24 -3.05 0.92 -8.19
C THR A 24 -3.08 -0.23 -7.22
N SER A 25 -2.40 -1.30 -7.59
CA SER A 25 -2.27 -2.47 -6.74
C SER A 25 -0.97 -3.21 -7.01
N PRO A 26 -0.06 -3.34 -6.02
CA PRO A 26 1.17 -4.12 -6.18
C PRO A 26 0.93 -5.62 -6.40
N ASP A 27 -0.19 -6.10 -5.87
CA ASP A 27 -0.53 -7.52 -5.72
C ASP A 27 -1.83 -7.90 -6.42
N GLY A 28 -2.56 -6.90 -6.92
CA GLY A 28 -3.91 -7.02 -7.46
C GLY A 28 -5.01 -7.05 -6.38
N PHE A 29 -4.69 -7.05 -5.07
CA PHE A 29 -5.57 -7.22 -3.89
C PHE A 29 -5.93 -5.92 -3.25
N ALA A 30 -4.92 -5.19 -2.80
CA ALA A 30 -5.10 -3.90 -2.20
C ALA A 30 -5.11 -2.87 -3.32
N TRP A 31 -6.31 -2.52 -3.78
CA TRP A 31 -6.48 -1.42 -4.72
C TRP A 31 -6.59 -0.12 -3.96
N THR A 32 -5.56 0.70 -4.06
CA THR A 32 -5.63 2.06 -3.52
C THR A 32 -6.28 2.96 -4.56
N ASN A 33 -7.38 3.65 -4.18
CA ASN A 33 -7.96 4.70 -5.01
C ASN A 33 -6.93 5.81 -5.21
N ARG A 34 -6.63 6.08 -6.47
CA ARG A 34 -5.80 7.20 -6.89
C ARG A 34 -6.64 8.11 -7.76
N THR A 35 -6.24 9.37 -7.81
CA THR A 35 -6.72 10.27 -8.85
C THR A 35 -5.55 10.52 -9.78
N THR A 36 -5.82 10.53 -11.07
CA THR A 36 -4.84 11.02 -12.03
C THR A 36 -4.80 12.55 -12.07
N GLY A 37 -5.76 13.21 -11.40
CA GLY A 37 -5.96 14.65 -11.44
C GLY A 37 -6.54 15.16 -12.74
N ALA A 38 -6.97 14.29 -13.66
CA ALA A 38 -7.47 14.71 -14.96
C ALA A 38 -8.47 13.73 -15.60
N THR A 39 -9.51 14.25 -16.24
CA THR A 39 -10.57 13.49 -16.90
C THR A 39 -10.35 13.34 -18.42
N GLY A 40 -11.18 12.57 -19.10
CA GLY A 40 -11.09 12.32 -20.54
C GLY A 40 -10.01 11.31 -20.94
N LEU A 41 -9.68 10.36 -20.07
CA LEU A 41 -8.64 9.35 -20.33
C LEU A 41 -9.14 8.30 -21.32
N THR A 42 -8.27 7.78 -22.20
CA THR A 42 -8.67 6.84 -23.26
C THR A 42 -7.88 5.53 -23.23
N ARG A 43 -6.56 5.58 -23.00
CA ARG A 43 -5.68 4.41 -22.99
C ARG A 43 -4.58 4.53 -21.95
N ILE A 44 -4.18 3.39 -21.38
CA ILE A 44 -3.01 3.25 -20.51
C ILE A 44 -2.03 2.25 -21.13
N GLY A 45 -0.74 2.51 -20.98
CA GLY A 45 0.35 1.60 -21.28
C GLY A 45 1.51 1.74 -20.28
N PHE A 46 2.45 0.80 -20.33
CA PHE A 46 3.69 0.86 -19.55
C PHE A 46 4.89 1.03 -20.50
N LEU A 47 5.60 2.15 -20.36
CA LEU A 47 6.55 2.74 -21.31
C LEU A 47 7.75 3.33 -20.56
N ASN A 48 8.98 3.03 -20.97
CA ASN A 48 10.22 3.57 -20.39
C ASN A 48 10.35 3.40 -18.85
N GLY A 49 9.86 2.29 -18.31
CA GLY A 49 9.82 2.09 -16.86
C GLY A 49 8.81 2.99 -16.13
N GLN A 50 7.79 3.49 -16.82
CA GLN A 50 6.71 4.31 -16.25
C GLN A 50 5.36 3.95 -16.87
N PHE A 51 4.28 4.19 -16.16
CA PHE A 51 2.94 4.23 -16.75
C PHE A 51 2.73 5.52 -17.52
N ALA A 52 2.09 5.41 -18.67
CA ALA A 52 1.65 6.54 -19.46
C ALA A 52 0.16 6.40 -19.80
N ILE A 53 -0.59 7.47 -19.57
CA ILE A 53 -2.00 7.57 -19.95
C ILE A 53 -2.12 8.70 -20.97
N CYS A 54 -2.88 8.45 -22.03
CA CYS A 54 -3.27 9.48 -23.00
C CYS A 54 -4.80 9.70 -22.99
N GLY A 55 -5.25 10.84 -23.51
CA GLY A 55 -6.66 11.20 -23.49
C GLY A 55 -7.06 12.38 -24.37
N VAL A 56 -8.31 12.79 -24.20
CA VAL A 56 -8.99 13.88 -24.91
C VAL A 56 -8.31 15.23 -24.67
N GLY A 57 -8.26 16.08 -25.68
CA GLY A 57 -7.70 17.43 -25.57
C GLY A 57 -6.17 17.45 -25.44
N GLY A 58 -5.48 16.45 -25.99
CA GLY A 58 -4.02 16.33 -25.90
C GLY A 58 -3.49 15.94 -24.53
N ARG A 59 -4.32 15.30 -23.71
CA ARG A 59 -3.99 14.97 -22.33
C ARG A 59 -2.94 13.85 -22.27
N LEU A 60 -1.88 14.10 -21.51
CA LEU A 60 -0.82 13.13 -21.20
C LEU A 60 -0.51 13.16 -19.71
N LEU A 61 -0.44 11.97 -19.12
CA LEU A 61 -0.11 11.77 -17.71
C LEU A 61 0.95 10.67 -17.64
N THR A 62 1.99 10.89 -16.85
CA THR A 62 2.99 9.86 -16.58
C THR A 62 3.17 9.63 -15.09
N SER A 63 3.55 8.40 -14.75
CA SER A 63 3.73 7.98 -13.37
C SER A 63 4.67 6.79 -13.31
N THR A 64 5.73 6.86 -12.49
CA THR A 64 6.66 5.75 -12.27
C THR A 64 6.04 4.63 -11.42
N ASP A 65 5.05 4.96 -10.60
CA ASP A 65 4.46 4.10 -9.56
C ASP A 65 2.95 3.86 -9.74
N GLY A 66 2.33 4.52 -10.73
CA GLY A 66 0.90 4.55 -10.98
C GLY A 66 0.10 5.37 -9.95
N ILE A 67 0.77 5.94 -8.94
CA ILE A 67 0.18 6.61 -7.78
C ILE A 67 0.19 8.12 -7.99
N ALA A 68 1.39 8.67 -8.18
CA ALA A 68 1.57 10.09 -8.40
C ALA A 68 1.58 10.34 -9.92
N TRP A 69 0.55 11.04 -10.39
CA TRP A 69 0.41 11.38 -11.79
C TRP A 69 0.86 12.81 -12.02
N THR A 70 1.76 12.98 -12.98
CA THR A 70 2.17 14.31 -13.42
C THR A 70 1.50 14.61 -14.75
N SER A 71 0.66 15.65 -14.80
CA SER A 71 0.15 16.18 -16.06
C SER A 71 1.30 16.69 -16.89
N ARG A 72 1.43 16.18 -18.11
CA ARG A 72 2.46 16.60 -19.05
C ARG A 72 1.86 17.51 -20.10
N VAL A 73 2.58 18.58 -20.42
CA VAL A 73 2.23 19.44 -21.55
C VAL A 73 2.62 18.67 -22.80
N SER A 74 1.62 18.14 -23.51
CA SER A 74 1.83 17.43 -24.76
C SER A 74 2.26 18.37 -25.90
N GLY A 75 1.91 19.66 -25.80
CA GLY A 75 2.08 20.62 -26.89
C GLY A 75 0.98 20.56 -27.95
N SER A 76 -0.08 19.78 -27.72
CA SER A 76 -1.23 19.64 -28.62
C SER A 76 -2.54 19.73 -27.84
N THR A 77 -3.60 20.20 -28.50
CA THR A 77 -4.98 20.20 -27.98
C THR A 77 -5.83 19.09 -28.60
N ASN A 78 -5.24 18.22 -29.42
CA ASN A 78 -5.94 17.15 -30.13
C ASN A 78 -5.94 15.84 -29.35
N ASP A 79 -7.00 15.04 -29.47
CA ASP A 79 -7.16 13.76 -28.77
C ASP A 79 -6.05 12.75 -29.11
N LEU A 80 -5.58 12.00 -28.11
CA LEU A 80 -4.54 10.97 -28.27
C LEU A 80 -5.13 9.56 -28.11
N TYR A 81 -4.73 8.63 -28.98
CA TYR A 81 -5.37 7.31 -29.15
C TYR A 81 -4.44 6.12 -28.98
N GLY A 82 -3.12 6.33 -29.07
CA GLY A 82 -2.14 5.26 -28.96
C GLY A 82 -0.84 5.73 -28.34
N VAL A 83 -0.16 4.82 -27.64
CA VAL A 83 1.15 5.05 -27.02
C VAL A 83 2.07 3.86 -27.25
N SER A 84 3.37 4.13 -27.47
CA SER A 84 4.40 3.10 -27.63
C SER A 84 5.76 3.60 -27.11
N HIS A 85 6.69 2.69 -26.86
CA HIS A 85 8.02 2.99 -26.34
C HIS A 85 9.09 2.10 -26.95
N GLY A 86 10.26 2.70 -27.18
CA GLY A 86 11.43 2.02 -27.71
C GLY A 86 12.59 2.97 -27.98
N ASN A 87 13.80 2.43 -28.09
CA ASN A 87 15.03 3.20 -28.30
C ASN A 87 15.22 4.38 -27.32
N GLY A 88 14.74 4.25 -26.08
CA GLY A 88 14.79 5.33 -25.08
C GLY A 88 13.81 6.50 -25.33
N THR A 89 12.94 6.41 -26.34
CA THR A 89 11.92 7.41 -26.66
C THR A 89 10.52 6.84 -26.42
N SER A 90 9.63 7.64 -25.83
CA SER A 90 8.20 7.36 -25.72
C SER A 90 7.44 8.21 -26.74
N VAL A 91 6.42 7.62 -27.35
CA VAL A 91 5.65 8.25 -28.43
C VAL A 91 4.17 8.11 -28.13
N ALA A 92 3.43 9.22 -28.29
CA ALA A 92 1.97 9.22 -28.32
C ALA A 92 1.47 9.82 -29.63
N VAL A 93 0.39 9.25 -30.15
CA VAL A 93 -0.18 9.61 -31.46
C VAL A 93 -1.68 9.89 -31.33
N GLY A 94 -2.20 10.81 -32.15
CA GLY A 94 -3.55 11.32 -32.00
C GLY A 94 -4.23 11.90 -33.24
N TYR A 95 -5.22 12.75 -33.00
CA TYR A 95 -6.01 13.41 -34.03
C TYR A 95 -5.24 14.57 -34.68
N ASN A 96 -5.60 14.91 -35.93
CA ASN A 96 -5.07 16.04 -36.69
C ASN A 96 -3.53 16.08 -36.78
N ASN A 97 -2.94 14.95 -37.18
CA ASN A 97 -1.52 14.74 -37.38
C ASN A 97 -0.66 14.98 -36.12
N THR A 98 -1.25 14.75 -34.94
CA THR A 98 -0.55 14.93 -33.67
C THR A 98 0.35 13.74 -33.38
N ILE A 99 1.65 14.00 -33.33
CA ILE A 99 2.66 13.11 -32.74
C ILE A 99 3.43 13.90 -31.70
N VAL A 100 3.54 13.36 -30.50
CA VAL A 100 4.29 13.95 -29.40
C VAL A 100 5.24 12.93 -28.83
N THR A 101 6.47 13.34 -28.53
CA THR A 101 7.51 12.43 -28.05
C THR A 101 8.29 12.95 -26.88
N SER A 102 8.90 12.02 -26.16
CA SER A 102 9.60 12.28 -24.92
C SER A 102 10.67 11.22 -24.66
N THR A 103 11.90 11.63 -24.37
CA THR A 103 13.00 10.73 -23.99
C THR A 103 13.02 10.40 -22.50
N ASP A 104 12.35 11.22 -21.69
CA ASP A 104 12.30 11.14 -20.23
C ASP A 104 10.91 10.79 -19.69
N ALA A 105 9.93 10.59 -20.59
CA ALA A 105 8.50 10.46 -20.30
C ALA A 105 7.93 11.65 -19.48
N ALA A 106 8.64 12.78 -19.41
CA ALA A 106 8.31 13.93 -18.58
C ALA A 106 8.15 15.21 -19.41
N SER A 107 9.07 15.45 -20.33
CA SER A 107 9.07 16.59 -21.24
C SER A 107 8.61 16.10 -22.61
N TRP A 108 7.43 16.53 -23.03
CA TRP A 108 6.85 16.15 -24.31
C TRP A 108 6.96 17.30 -25.30
N LYS A 109 7.38 16.97 -26.51
CA LYS A 109 7.50 17.92 -27.62
C LYS A 109 6.75 17.38 -28.83
N SER A 110 6.15 18.29 -29.59
CA SER A 110 5.59 17.97 -30.89
C SER A 110 6.71 17.44 -31.78
N ALA A 111 6.49 16.28 -32.38
CA ALA A 111 7.35 15.70 -33.39
C ALA A 111 6.83 16.13 -34.77
N THR A 112 7.73 16.51 -35.66
CA THR A 112 7.35 17.02 -36.98
C THR A 112 6.91 15.86 -37.87
N SER A 113 5.66 15.91 -38.31
CA SER A 113 5.10 15.11 -39.40
C SER A 113 4.40 16.08 -40.37
N GLY A 114 4.32 15.76 -41.67
CA GLY A 114 3.98 16.70 -42.75
C GLY A 114 2.66 17.50 -42.66
N SER A 115 2.22 18.12 -43.77
CA SER A 115 1.19 19.18 -43.75
C SER A 115 -0.28 18.73 -43.91
N SER A 116 -0.60 17.42 -43.88
CA SER A 116 -1.97 16.91 -44.06
C SER A 116 -2.68 16.56 -42.74
N THR A 117 -4.01 16.62 -42.70
CA THR A 117 -4.85 16.34 -41.53
C THR A 117 -5.10 14.84 -41.37
N VAL A 118 -4.45 14.20 -40.38
CA VAL A 118 -4.45 12.73 -40.23
C VAL A 118 -4.93 12.28 -38.85
N GLN A 119 -5.70 11.18 -38.76
CA GLN A 119 -6.02 10.53 -37.49
C GLN A 119 -5.20 9.26 -37.31
N PHE A 120 -4.42 9.19 -36.23
CA PHE A 120 -3.67 7.97 -35.90
C PHE A 120 -4.57 6.92 -35.22
N SER A 121 -4.52 5.67 -35.69
CA SER A 121 -5.33 4.54 -35.20
C SER A 121 -4.57 3.58 -34.28
N ALA A 122 -3.28 3.37 -34.53
CA ALA A 122 -2.42 2.53 -33.72
C ALA A 122 -0.93 2.89 -33.90
N ILE A 123 -0.11 2.46 -32.94
CA ILE A 123 1.35 2.59 -32.97
C ILE A 123 2.00 1.33 -32.39
N ALA A 124 3.11 0.90 -32.98
CA ALA A 124 3.97 -0.17 -32.46
C ALA A 124 5.44 0.25 -32.51
N TYR A 125 6.27 -0.45 -31.74
CA TYR A 125 7.72 -0.35 -31.79
C TYR A 125 8.35 -1.73 -31.97
N GLY A 126 9.41 -1.78 -32.77
CA GLY A 126 10.12 -3.00 -33.11
C GLY A 126 11.30 -2.75 -34.04
N ASN A 127 12.31 -3.61 -34.01
CA ASN A 127 13.53 -3.48 -34.83
C ASN A 127 14.19 -2.09 -34.82
N GLY A 128 14.17 -1.38 -33.68
CA GLY A 128 14.73 -0.03 -33.61
C GLY A 128 13.83 1.10 -34.13
N THR A 129 12.63 0.80 -34.63
CA THR A 129 11.77 1.74 -35.37
C THR A 129 10.38 1.82 -34.75
N PHE A 130 9.82 3.04 -34.69
CA PHE A 130 8.42 3.31 -34.43
C PHE A 130 7.62 3.30 -35.72
N LEU A 131 6.43 2.73 -35.65
CA LEU A 131 5.46 2.74 -36.74
C LEU A 131 4.09 3.18 -36.25
N ALA A 132 3.61 4.29 -36.80
CA ALA A 132 2.29 4.84 -36.53
C ALA A 132 1.42 4.77 -37.79
N LEU A 133 0.16 4.35 -37.60
CA LEU A 133 -0.83 4.21 -38.67
C LEU A 133 -1.74 5.42 -38.68
N GLY A 134 -1.68 6.23 -39.74
CA GLY A 134 -2.50 7.43 -39.92
C GLY A 134 -3.55 7.25 -41.00
N ASN A 135 -4.70 7.91 -40.87
CA ASN A 135 -5.74 7.95 -41.89
C ASN A 135 -6.11 9.41 -42.23
N ASP A 136 -6.01 9.81 -43.50
CA ASP A 136 -6.37 11.17 -43.93
C ASP A 136 -7.89 11.37 -43.87
N MET A 137 -8.30 12.47 -43.23
CA MET A 137 -9.71 12.81 -43.01
C MET A 137 -10.29 13.76 -44.06
N ASN A 138 -9.44 14.44 -44.84
CA ASN A 138 -9.85 15.38 -45.89
C ASN A 138 -9.82 14.78 -47.29
N ALA A 139 -9.33 13.54 -47.44
CA ALA A 139 -9.36 12.86 -48.71
C ALA A 139 -10.81 12.54 -49.12
N ASP A 140 -11.14 12.84 -50.38
CA ASP A 140 -12.41 12.53 -51.02
C ASP A 140 -12.78 11.06 -50.75
N TRP A 141 -14.06 10.73 -50.63
CA TRP A 141 -14.55 9.40 -50.18
C TRP A 141 -14.03 8.21 -51.00
N ALA A 142 -13.43 8.47 -52.18
CA ALA A 142 -12.77 7.51 -53.05
C ALA A 142 -11.24 7.34 -52.82
N LEU A 143 -10.58 8.16 -51.99
CA LEU A 143 -9.13 8.21 -51.77
C LEU A 143 -8.73 8.28 -50.28
N ARG A 144 -9.50 7.69 -49.36
CA ARG A 144 -9.14 7.59 -47.93
C ARG A 144 -7.95 6.65 -47.72
N GLY A 145 -6.77 7.09 -48.16
CA GLY A 145 -5.54 6.35 -48.09
C GLY A 145 -4.89 6.47 -46.72
N GLY A 146 -4.72 5.34 -46.04
CA GLY A 146 -3.97 5.26 -44.82
C GLY A 146 -2.48 5.50 -45.11
N THR A 147 -1.88 6.35 -44.28
CA THR A 147 -0.48 6.72 -44.36
C THR A 147 0.30 6.02 -43.25
N ILE A 148 1.44 5.45 -43.59
CA ILE A 148 2.34 4.86 -42.61
C ILE A 148 3.40 5.88 -42.25
N TYR A 149 3.61 6.10 -40.96
CA TYR A 149 4.64 6.99 -40.45
C TYR A 149 5.69 6.16 -39.74
N SER A 150 6.95 6.34 -40.13
CA SER A 150 8.09 5.65 -39.54
C SER A 150 9.06 6.63 -38.90
N SER A 151 9.69 6.20 -37.81
CA SER A 151 10.72 6.99 -37.13
C SER A 151 11.64 6.10 -36.31
N SER A 152 12.95 6.22 -36.48
CA SER A 152 13.95 5.49 -35.66
C SER A 152 14.25 6.19 -34.33
N ASP A 153 13.95 7.49 -34.23
CA ASP A 153 14.25 8.34 -33.08
C ASP A 153 12.98 8.82 -32.34
N GLY A 154 11.80 8.61 -32.94
CA GLY A 154 10.51 9.16 -32.50
C GLY A 154 10.36 10.67 -32.74
N VAL A 155 11.39 11.39 -33.20
CA VAL A 155 11.36 12.85 -33.35
C VAL A 155 11.15 13.25 -34.80
N THR A 156 11.86 12.60 -35.71
CA THR A 156 11.74 12.86 -37.14
C THR A 156 10.93 11.76 -37.78
N TRP A 157 9.80 12.13 -38.37
CA TRP A 157 8.88 11.18 -38.98
C TRP A 157 8.92 11.30 -40.48
N ARG A 158 9.04 10.13 -41.13
CA ARG A 158 8.91 10.01 -42.57
C ARG A 158 7.57 9.39 -42.85
N SER A 159 6.72 10.12 -43.56
CA SER A 159 5.51 9.55 -44.13
C SER A 159 5.89 8.71 -45.34
N TYR A 160 5.42 7.49 -45.35
CA TYR A 160 5.40 6.64 -46.52
C TYR A 160 3.96 6.63 -47.03
N HIS A 161 3.79 7.23 -48.22
CA HIS A 161 2.53 7.25 -48.96
C HIS A 161 2.72 6.43 -50.25
N PRO A 162 2.71 5.10 -50.15
CA PRO A 162 2.86 4.23 -51.31
C PRO A 162 1.71 4.45 -52.28
N ARG A 163 2.00 4.61 -53.57
CA ARG A 163 0.95 4.66 -54.61
C ARG A 163 0.12 3.36 -54.54
N GLY A 164 -1.20 3.47 -54.37
CA GLY A 164 -2.13 2.32 -54.35
C GLY A 164 -2.58 1.82 -52.97
N PHE A 165 -2.37 2.60 -51.90
CA PHE A 165 -2.92 2.31 -50.56
C PHE A 165 -4.19 3.15 -50.34
N ASP A 166 -5.27 2.84 -51.06
CA ASP A 166 -6.56 3.55 -50.94
C ASP A 166 -7.45 2.92 -49.86
N GLU A 167 -6.91 2.69 -48.65
CA GLU A 167 -7.65 2.05 -47.55
C GLU A 167 -7.25 2.55 -46.16
N THR A 168 -8.15 2.40 -45.19
CA THR A 168 -7.87 2.75 -43.79
C THR A 168 -6.97 1.71 -43.10
N LEU A 169 -5.94 2.16 -42.39
CA LEU A 169 -5.05 1.32 -41.60
C LEU A 169 -5.50 1.29 -40.13
N ARG A 170 -5.52 0.11 -39.51
CA ARG A 170 -6.22 -0.11 -38.22
C ARG A 170 -5.36 -0.77 -37.15
N GLY A 171 -4.81 -1.95 -37.44
CA GLY A 171 -4.04 -2.74 -36.47
C GLY A 171 -2.58 -2.84 -36.87
N ILE A 172 -1.67 -2.83 -35.90
CA ILE A 172 -0.24 -3.09 -36.11
C ILE A 172 0.31 -3.97 -35.00
N THR A 173 1.19 -4.90 -35.38
CA THR A 173 1.98 -5.71 -34.45
C THR A 173 3.43 -5.82 -34.93
N TYR A 174 4.31 -6.18 -34.02
CA TYR A 174 5.71 -6.50 -34.32
C TYR A 174 6.06 -7.85 -33.71
N GLY A 175 6.69 -8.70 -34.51
CA GLY A 175 7.04 -10.08 -34.17
C GLY A 175 7.93 -10.67 -35.24
N ALA A 176 8.63 -11.79 -34.97
CA ALA A 176 9.53 -12.43 -35.95
C ALA A 176 10.44 -11.45 -36.73
N SER A 177 10.92 -10.40 -36.07
CA SER A 177 11.73 -9.31 -36.66
C SER A 177 11.05 -8.51 -37.78
N MET A 178 9.74 -8.36 -37.73
CA MET A 178 8.94 -7.74 -38.79
C MET A 178 7.68 -7.07 -38.25
N PHE A 179 7.28 -5.99 -38.91
CA PHE A 179 5.99 -5.35 -38.72
C PHE A 179 4.92 -5.97 -39.60
N VAL A 180 3.74 -6.16 -39.05
CA VAL A 180 2.52 -6.54 -39.77
C VAL A 180 1.43 -5.53 -39.46
N ILE A 181 0.80 -5.00 -40.51
CA ILE A 181 -0.22 -3.97 -40.47
C ILE A 181 -1.48 -4.50 -41.14
N ALA A 182 -2.59 -4.48 -40.39
CA ALA A 182 -3.92 -4.76 -40.88
C ALA A 182 -4.56 -3.47 -41.43
N GLY A 183 -4.75 -3.43 -42.74
CA GLY A 183 -5.58 -2.43 -43.43
C GLY A 183 -7.05 -2.86 -43.50
N GLY A 184 -7.92 -2.00 -44.02
CA GLY A 184 -9.33 -2.32 -44.23
C GLY A 184 -9.52 -3.55 -45.13
N ASN A 185 -8.68 -3.76 -46.12
CA ASN A 185 -8.76 -4.80 -47.14
C ASN A 185 -7.45 -5.57 -47.35
N SER A 186 -6.30 -4.98 -46.99
CA SER A 186 -4.99 -5.56 -47.26
C SER A 186 -4.18 -5.80 -45.99
N ILE A 187 -3.15 -6.64 -46.11
CA ILE A 187 -2.10 -6.76 -45.09
C ILE A 187 -0.81 -6.22 -45.67
N TYR A 188 -0.14 -5.41 -44.87
CA TYR A 188 1.17 -4.84 -45.20
C TYR A 188 2.19 -5.34 -44.21
N ASN A 189 3.40 -5.62 -44.69
CA ASN A 189 4.50 -6.03 -43.84
C ASN A 189 5.79 -5.27 -44.18
N SER A 190 6.67 -5.18 -43.19
CA SER A 190 7.95 -4.50 -43.32
C SER A 190 8.99 -5.06 -42.36
N LEU A 191 10.16 -5.41 -42.88
CA LEU A 191 11.30 -5.88 -42.08
C LEU A 191 12.08 -4.71 -41.45
N ASP A 192 12.16 -3.60 -42.16
CA ASP A 192 13.01 -2.44 -41.82
C ASP A 192 12.22 -1.24 -41.26
N GLY A 193 10.89 -1.30 -41.35
CA GLY A 193 9.99 -0.20 -40.99
C GLY A 193 10.04 0.99 -41.96
N ALA A 194 10.75 0.90 -43.08
CA ALA A 194 10.94 1.95 -44.06
C ALA A 194 10.36 1.57 -45.43
N THR A 195 10.44 0.30 -45.80
CA THR A 195 9.88 -0.26 -47.02
C THR A 195 8.72 -1.18 -46.67
N PHE A 196 7.57 -0.96 -47.30
CA PHE A 196 6.36 -1.74 -47.04
C PHE A 196 5.97 -2.51 -48.28
N THR A 197 5.69 -3.79 -48.09
CA THR A 197 5.13 -4.63 -49.13
C THR A 197 3.68 -4.93 -48.76
N LYS A 198 2.77 -4.80 -49.73
CA LYS A 198 1.44 -5.38 -49.62
C LYS A 198 1.60 -6.90 -49.74
N SER A 199 1.53 -7.60 -48.63
CA SER A 199 1.67 -9.06 -48.60
C SER A 199 0.34 -9.79 -48.80
N PHE A 200 -0.79 -9.09 -48.66
CA PHE A 200 -2.11 -9.62 -48.95
C PHE A 200 -3.04 -8.53 -49.50
N ASP A 201 -3.80 -8.84 -50.56
CA ASP A 201 -4.89 -7.99 -51.08
C ASP A 201 -6.18 -8.79 -51.06
N GLY A 202 -7.07 -8.44 -50.13
CA GLY A 202 -8.20 -9.28 -49.75
C GLY A 202 -9.55 -8.84 -50.28
N GLY A 203 -9.64 -7.78 -51.09
CA GLY A 203 -10.88 -7.32 -51.71
C GLY A 203 -12.11 -7.29 -50.79
N ASN A 204 -12.27 -6.22 -50.00
CA ASN A 204 -13.35 -6.02 -49.01
C ASN A 204 -13.34 -6.99 -47.80
N SER A 205 -12.15 -7.36 -47.32
CA SER A 205 -11.95 -8.28 -46.17
C SER A 205 -12.33 -7.69 -44.81
N GLY A 206 -12.37 -6.37 -44.67
CA GLY A 206 -12.63 -5.68 -43.41
C GLY A 206 -11.70 -6.09 -42.28
N LEU A 207 -10.37 -6.02 -42.44
CA LEU A 207 -9.42 -6.38 -41.36
C LEU A 207 -9.35 -5.26 -40.31
N PHE A 208 -9.04 -5.60 -39.05
CA PHE A 208 -9.07 -4.64 -37.93
C PHE A 208 -7.89 -4.77 -36.97
N THR A 209 -7.42 -5.99 -36.73
CA THR A 209 -6.47 -6.26 -35.65
C THR A 209 -5.37 -7.17 -36.14
N ALA A 210 -4.19 -7.04 -35.52
CA ALA A 210 -3.03 -7.87 -35.77
C ALA A 210 -2.38 -8.25 -34.44
N ALA A 211 -1.94 -9.50 -34.33
CA ALA A 211 -1.21 -10.01 -33.17
C ALA A 211 -0.12 -10.98 -33.61
N TYR A 212 0.89 -11.14 -32.77
CA TYR A 212 1.97 -12.10 -32.96
C TYR A 212 2.22 -12.88 -31.67
N GLY A 213 2.36 -14.19 -31.78
CA GLY A 213 2.67 -15.11 -30.69
C GLY A 213 3.00 -16.49 -31.21
N ASP A 214 3.84 -17.24 -30.50
CA ASP A 214 4.23 -18.62 -30.85
C ASP A 214 4.69 -18.78 -32.32
N GLY A 215 5.49 -17.83 -32.80
CA GLY A 215 6.03 -17.86 -34.17
C GLY A 215 5.03 -17.52 -35.29
N THR A 216 3.79 -17.14 -34.97
CA THR A 216 2.73 -16.93 -35.96
C THR A 216 2.10 -15.54 -35.84
N PHE A 217 1.94 -14.86 -36.98
CA PHE A 217 1.11 -13.68 -37.11
C PHE A 217 -0.34 -14.08 -37.35
N VAL A 218 -1.26 -13.35 -36.71
CA VAL A 218 -2.70 -13.47 -36.91
C VAL A 218 -3.26 -12.09 -37.20
N VAL A 219 -3.97 -11.95 -38.32
CA VAL A 219 -4.70 -10.75 -38.70
C VAL A 219 -6.19 -11.08 -38.80
N GLY A 220 -7.00 -10.39 -38.01
CA GLY A 220 -8.44 -10.64 -37.91
C GLY A 220 -9.28 -9.54 -38.56
N GLY A 221 -10.35 -9.94 -39.24
CA GLY A 221 -11.32 -9.07 -39.91
C GLY A 221 -12.78 -9.50 -39.82
N ASN A 222 -13.64 -8.82 -40.58
CA ASN A 222 -15.08 -9.07 -40.64
C ASN A 222 -15.42 -10.48 -41.14
N THR A 223 -14.75 -10.91 -42.20
CA THR A 223 -15.02 -12.17 -42.91
C THR A 223 -13.81 -13.09 -42.99
N ASN A 224 -12.64 -12.62 -42.55
CA ASN A 224 -11.37 -13.30 -42.76
C ASN A 224 -10.53 -13.31 -41.47
N VAL A 225 -9.93 -14.46 -41.18
CA VAL A 225 -8.78 -14.56 -40.27
C VAL A 225 -7.62 -15.09 -41.10
N LEU A 226 -6.55 -14.31 -41.13
CA LEU A 226 -5.39 -14.56 -41.97
C LEU A 226 -4.22 -14.87 -41.04
N THR A 227 -3.52 -15.97 -41.29
CA THR A 227 -2.31 -16.29 -40.54
C THR A 227 -1.10 -16.38 -41.45
N SER A 228 0.04 -16.09 -40.84
CA SER A 228 1.32 -16.18 -41.53
C SER A 228 2.42 -16.48 -40.53
N SER A 229 3.23 -17.49 -40.80
CA SER A 229 4.44 -17.79 -40.02
C SER A 229 5.62 -16.89 -40.41
N ASN A 230 5.54 -16.23 -41.58
CA ASN A 230 6.62 -15.43 -42.16
C ASN A 230 6.19 -14.01 -42.54
N GLY A 231 4.94 -13.63 -42.23
CA GLY A 231 4.26 -12.36 -42.52
C GLY A 231 4.30 -11.84 -43.96
N THR A 232 4.76 -12.65 -44.92
CA THR A 232 4.81 -12.32 -46.36
C THR A 232 3.83 -13.13 -47.17
N SER A 233 3.62 -14.39 -46.79
CA SER A 233 2.62 -15.26 -47.39
C SER A 233 1.50 -15.47 -46.38
N TRP A 234 0.33 -14.95 -46.73
CA TRP A 234 -0.87 -15.06 -45.93
C TRP A 234 -1.71 -16.18 -46.47
N ILE A 235 -2.15 -17.02 -45.57
CA ILE A 235 -3.12 -18.03 -45.91
C ILE A 235 -4.35 -17.67 -45.09
N GLY A 236 -5.48 -17.58 -45.77
CA GLY A 236 -6.78 -17.43 -45.15
C GLY A 236 -7.81 -18.00 -46.10
N GLU A 237 -8.81 -18.64 -45.53
CA GLU A 237 -10.04 -18.93 -46.23
C GLU A 237 -10.97 -17.72 -46.14
N GLN A 238 -11.65 -17.40 -47.26
CA GLN A 238 -12.99 -16.81 -47.14
C GLN A 238 -13.82 -17.84 -46.41
N THR A 239 -13.99 -17.60 -45.14
CA THR A 239 -14.76 -18.47 -44.28
C THR A 239 -16.20 -17.98 -44.38
N ASP A 240 -17.17 -18.91 -44.33
CA ASP A 240 -18.61 -18.61 -44.25
C ASP A 240 -18.94 -17.89 -42.92
N PHE A 241 -18.33 -16.74 -42.67
CA PHE A 241 -18.73 -15.77 -41.67
C PHE A 241 -19.74 -14.82 -42.31
N SER A 242 -20.80 -15.38 -42.91
CA SER A 242 -21.91 -14.56 -43.38
C SER A 242 -22.65 -14.02 -42.16
N LEU A 243 -22.50 -12.71 -41.92
CA LEU A 243 -23.34 -11.89 -41.07
C LEU A 243 -23.37 -12.32 -39.57
N LEU A 244 -22.39 -11.79 -38.82
CA LEU A 244 -22.41 -11.43 -37.37
C LEU A 244 -21.44 -12.18 -36.41
N ASN A 245 -20.58 -11.35 -35.81
CA ASN A 245 -20.19 -11.32 -34.39
C ASN A 245 -19.28 -12.44 -33.84
N HIS A 246 -18.01 -12.46 -34.26
CA HIS A 246 -16.94 -13.08 -33.47
C HIS A 246 -16.51 -12.15 -32.34
N MET A 247 -16.64 -12.62 -31.11
CA MET A 247 -16.44 -11.81 -29.90
C MET A 247 -15.16 -12.20 -29.16
N GLY A 248 -14.67 -13.42 -29.36
CA GLY A 248 -13.46 -13.92 -28.71
C GLY A 248 -12.76 -15.04 -29.48
N MET A 249 -11.46 -15.20 -29.23
CA MET A 249 -10.63 -16.27 -29.78
C MET A 249 -9.66 -16.79 -28.73
N ALA A 250 -9.31 -18.06 -28.83
CA ALA A 250 -8.27 -18.70 -28.03
C ALA A 250 -7.46 -19.67 -28.89
N PHE A 251 -6.20 -19.89 -28.50
CA PHE A 251 -5.34 -20.92 -29.08
C PHE A 251 -4.96 -21.94 -28.02
N GLY A 252 -4.95 -23.21 -28.40
CA GLY A 252 -4.74 -24.31 -27.49
C GLY A 252 -4.74 -25.66 -28.19
N ASN A 253 -4.00 -26.64 -27.67
CA ASN A 253 -3.89 -27.98 -28.29
C ASN A 253 -3.50 -27.96 -29.78
N GLY A 254 -2.71 -26.97 -30.21
CA GLY A 254 -2.34 -26.81 -31.61
C GLY A 254 -3.48 -26.37 -32.54
N ILE A 255 -4.59 -25.87 -32.01
CA ILE A 255 -5.71 -25.33 -32.80
C ILE A 255 -6.16 -23.96 -32.29
N PHE A 256 -6.67 -23.14 -33.20
CA PHE A 256 -7.39 -21.91 -32.94
C PHE A 256 -8.88 -22.21 -32.80
N VAL A 257 -9.53 -21.54 -31.86
CA VAL A 257 -10.97 -21.56 -31.64
C VAL A 257 -11.48 -20.13 -31.64
N SER A 258 -12.53 -19.86 -32.40
CA SER A 258 -13.25 -18.59 -32.40
C SER A 258 -14.69 -18.81 -31.98
N VAL A 259 -15.23 -17.85 -31.21
CA VAL A 259 -16.58 -17.95 -30.65
C VAL A 259 -17.40 -16.71 -30.96
N GLY A 260 -18.70 -16.95 -31.12
CA GLY A 260 -19.72 -15.96 -31.49
C GLY A 260 -21.08 -16.64 -31.49
N MET A 261 -21.86 -16.47 -32.57
CA MET A 261 -23.08 -17.27 -32.81
C MET A 261 -22.77 -18.72 -33.23
N THR A 262 -21.58 -18.92 -33.79
CA THR A 262 -20.99 -20.23 -34.12
C THR A 262 -19.65 -20.38 -33.41
N ILE A 263 -19.27 -21.63 -33.15
CA ILE A 263 -17.91 -21.99 -32.77
C ILE A 263 -17.23 -22.57 -34.00
N LYS A 264 -16.10 -21.99 -34.37
CA LYS A 264 -15.25 -22.51 -35.43
C LYS A 264 -13.89 -22.88 -34.87
N SER A 265 -13.25 -23.87 -35.48
CA SER A 265 -11.87 -24.21 -35.16
C SER A 265 -11.00 -24.40 -36.39
N SER A 266 -9.71 -24.18 -36.21
CA SER A 266 -8.71 -24.23 -37.26
C SER A 266 -7.39 -24.72 -36.71
N SER A 267 -6.77 -25.73 -37.32
CA SER A 267 -5.44 -26.23 -36.89
C SER A 267 -4.28 -25.37 -37.37
N ASP A 268 -4.53 -24.47 -38.32
CA ASP A 268 -3.51 -23.65 -38.97
C ASP A 268 -3.83 -22.15 -38.92
N GLY A 269 -5.01 -21.81 -38.37
CA GLY A 269 -5.57 -20.46 -38.31
C GLY A 269 -6.09 -19.95 -39.65
N ARG A 270 -6.06 -20.79 -40.69
CA ARG A 270 -6.28 -20.44 -42.10
C ARG A 270 -7.60 -20.99 -42.58
N SER A 271 -7.81 -22.28 -42.35
CA SER A 271 -9.03 -22.98 -42.72
C SER A 271 -9.90 -23.19 -41.49
N TRP A 272 -11.09 -22.59 -41.50
CA TRP A 272 -11.98 -22.60 -40.34
C TRP A 272 -13.21 -23.44 -40.61
N THR A 273 -13.29 -24.58 -39.94
CA THR A 273 -14.47 -25.41 -40.02
C THR A 273 -15.48 -24.93 -38.97
N SER A 274 -16.73 -24.70 -39.38
CA SER A 274 -17.83 -24.53 -38.43
C SER A 274 -18.03 -25.84 -37.67
N ARG A 275 -17.80 -25.82 -36.36
CA ARG A 275 -17.88 -27.01 -35.51
C ARG A 275 -19.22 -27.13 -34.82
N PHE A 276 -19.80 -25.99 -34.46
CA PHE A 276 -21.00 -25.96 -33.66
C PHE A 276 -21.75 -24.65 -33.85
N THR A 277 -23.07 -24.73 -34.10
CA THR A 277 -23.95 -23.55 -34.10
C THR A 277 -24.67 -23.51 -32.76
N VAL A 278 -24.56 -22.38 -32.07
CA VAL A 278 -25.20 -22.22 -30.76
C VAL A 278 -26.72 -22.20 -30.95
N PRO A 279 -27.49 -23.06 -30.25
CA PRO A 279 -28.94 -23.09 -30.37
C PRO A 279 -29.58 -21.73 -30.10
N ASN A 280 -30.66 -21.42 -30.84
CA ASN A 280 -31.41 -20.16 -30.75
C ASN A 280 -30.56 -18.89 -31.02
N GLN A 281 -29.49 -19.01 -31.80
CA GLN A 281 -28.68 -17.86 -32.23
C GLN A 281 -28.10 -17.02 -31.08
N ARG A 282 -27.83 -17.65 -29.93
CA ARG A 282 -27.23 -16.98 -28.77
C ARG A 282 -25.73 -16.75 -28.97
N LEU A 283 -25.22 -15.63 -28.44
CA LEU A 283 -23.82 -15.24 -28.56
C LEU A 283 -22.95 -15.84 -27.45
N LEU A 284 -21.76 -16.31 -27.83
CA LEU A 284 -20.62 -16.53 -26.95
C LEU A 284 -19.70 -15.31 -27.02
N TYR A 285 -19.30 -14.78 -25.86
CA TYR A 285 -18.57 -13.51 -25.73
C TYR A 285 -17.08 -13.71 -25.49
N GLY A 286 -16.69 -14.83 -24.88
CA GLY A 286 -15.29 -15.11 -24.57
C GLY A 286 -14.97 -16.60 -24.62
N VAL A 287 -13.71 -16.91 -24.89
CA VAL A 287 -13.19 -18.27 -24.88
C VAL A 287 -11.78 -18.27 -24.30
N ALA A 288 -11.45 -19.32 -23.53
CA ALA A 288 -10.12 -19.53 -22.98
C ALA A 288 -9.68 -20.98 -23.16
N TRP A 289 -8.37 -21.18 -23.32
CA TRP A 289 -7.73 -22.49 -23.29
C TRP A 289 -6.98 -22.68 -21.97
N GLY A 290 -7.10 -23.87 -21.38
CA GLY A 290 -6.47 -24.20 -20.12
C GLY A 290 -6.72 -25.64 -19.68
N ASN A 291 -5.82 -26.22 -18.89
CA ASN A 291 -5.95 -27.59 -18.39
C ASN A 291 -6.36 -28.65 -19.45
N GLY A 292 -5.83 -28.53 -20.68
CA GLY A 292 -6.19 -29.44 -21.78
C GLY A 292 -7.61 -29.27 -22.33
N ARG A 293 -8.26 -28.12 -22.12
CA ARG A 293 -9.65 -27.87 -22.55
C ARG A 293 -9.90 -26.43 -22.97
N PHE A 294 -10.76 -26.26 -23.97
CA PHE A 294 -11.39 -24.99 -24.31
C PHE A 294 -12.66 -24.79 -23.49
N VAL A 295 -12.86 -23.56 -23.02
CA VAL A 295 -14.08 -23.12 -22.35
C VAL A 295 -14.57 -21.86 -23.03
N ALA A 296 -15.80 -21.89 -23.54
CA ALA A 296 -16.48 -20.75 -24.13
C ALA A 296 -17.69 -20.35 -23.27
N VAL A 297 -17.88 -19.04 -23.08
CA VAL A 297 -18.93 -18.48 -22.22
C VAL A 297 -19.77 -17.45 -22.95
N GLY A 298 -21.06 -17.32 -22.59
CA GLY A 298 -21.97 -16.46 -23.34
C GLY A 298 -23.29 -16.09 -22.69
N ALA A 299 -24.22 -15.67 -23.55
CA ALA A 299 -25.55 -15.21 -23.19
C ALA A 299 -26.34 -16.26 -22.39
N ASN A 300 -27.16 -15.81 -21.45
CA ASN A 300 -28.04 -16.67 -20.64
C ASN A 300 -27.31 -17.80 -19.88
N GLY A 301 -26.09 -17.53 -19.40
CA GLY A 301 -25.31 -18.48 -18.61
C GLY A 301 -24.73 -19.63 -19.42
N LEU A 302 -24.66 -19.51 -20.75
CA LEU A 302 -24.10 -20.57 -21.60
C LEU A 302 -22.62 -20.80 -21.28
N ILE A 303 -22.28 -22.07 -21.04
CA ILE A 303 -20.90 -22.55 -21.01
C ILE A 303 -20.81 -23.77 -21.91
N TYR A 304 -19.89 -23.74 -22.87
CA TYR A 304 -19.50 -24.91 -23.63
C TYR A 304 -18.06 -25.26 -23.34
N SER A 305 -17.73 -26.55 -23.28
CA SER A 305 -16.35 -26.98 -23.19
C SER A 305 -16.00 -28.11 -24.14
N SER A 306 -14.74 -28.12 -24.55
CA SER A 306 -14.22 -29.02 -25.58
C SER A 306 -12.75 -29.34 -25.34
N PRO A 307 -12.34 -30.62 -25.24
CA PRO A 307 -10.93 -30.98 -25.11
C PRO A 307 -10.14 -30.82 -26.42
N ASP A 308 -10.83 -30.89 -27.57
CA ASP A 308 -10.24 -30.94 -28.90
C ASP A 308 -10.59 -29.72 -29.77
N GLY A 309 -11.36 -28.76 -29.23
CA GLY A 309 -11.94 -27.60 -29.92
C GLY A 309 -12.82 -27.92 -31.13
N ILE A 310 -13.16 -29.19 -31.32
CA ILE A 310 -13.98 -29.71 -32.42
C ILE A 310 -15.34 -30.14 -31.88
N SER A 311 -15.36 -30.95 -30.82
CA SER A 311 -16.58 -31.48 -30.21
C SER A 311 -16.91 -30.68 -28.95
N TRP A 312 -18.05 -29.97 -28.97
CA TRP A 312 -18.45 -29.08 -27.89
C TRP A 312 -19.63 -29.65 -27.09
N THR A 313 -19.50 -29.62 -25.77
CA THR A 313 -20.56 -30.07 -24.86
C THR A 313 -21.07 -28.90 -24.04
N LEU A 314 -22.40 -28.73 -23.98
CA LEU A 314 -23.03 -27.76 -23.09
C LEU A 314 -22.79 -28.18 -21.63
N ARG A 315 -22.37 -27.23 -20.79
CA ARG A 315 -22.15 -27.41 -19.36
C ARG A 315 -23.15 -26.58 -18.57
N SER A 316 -23.62 -27.16 -17.46
CA SER A 316 -24.46 -26.43 -16.51
C SER A 316 -23.60 -25.39 -15.80
N SER A 317 -23.97 -24.12 -15.92
CA SER A 317 -23.35 -23.01 -15.20
C SER A 317 -24.01 -22.73 -13.85
N GLY A 318 -25.20 -23.29 -13.61
CA GLY A 318 -26.02 -22.99 -12.44
C GLY A 318 -26.70 -21.62 -12.46
N THR A 319 -26.57 -20.85 -13.56
CA THR A 319 -27.15 -19.51 -13.68
C THR A 319 -27.70 -19.24 -15.08
N ALA A 320 -28.66 -18.32 -15.18
CA ALA A 320 -29.22 -17.85 -16.44
C ALA A 320 -28.73 -16.44 -16.82
N VAL A 321 -27.75 -15.89 -16.10
CA VAL A 321 -27.20 -14.55 -16.40
C VAL A 321 -26.09 -14.61 -17.44
N THR A 322 -25.95 -13.55 -18.24
CA THR A 322 -24.92 -13.48 -19.29
C THR A 322 -23.50 -13.49 -18.70
N LEU A 323 -22.63 -14.31 -19.30
CA LEU A 323 -21.20 -14.38 -18.99
C LEU A 323 -20.41 -13.66 -20.10
N SER A 324 -19.67 -12.62 -19.73
CA SER A 324 -19.02 -11.67 -20.64
C SER A 324 -17.57 -12.03 -20.97
N GLY A 325 -16.88 -12.74 -20.07
CA GLY A 325 -15.46 -13.04 -20.21
C GLY A 325 -15.05 -14.28 -19.44
N VAL A 326 -14.00 -14.94 -19.91
CA VAL A 326 -13.40 -16.11 -19.27
C VAL A 326 -11.90 -16.07 -19.43
N THR A 327 -11.17 -16.51 -18.42
CA THR A 327 -9.72 -16.70 -18.48
C THR A 327 -9.33 -17.98 -17.74
N TYR A 328 -8.10 -18.42 -17.92
CA TYR A 328 -7.52 -19.57 -17.25
C TYR A 328 -6.17 -19.21 -16.63
N GLY A 329 -5.94 -19.68 -15.41
CA GLY A 329 -4.73 -19.43 -14.65
C GLY A 329 -4.61 -20.36 -13.46
N ALA A 330 -3.39 -20.75 -13.10
CA ALA A 330 -3.08 -21.66 -11.98
C ALA A 330 -4.11 -22.81 -11.77
N GLY A 331 -4.39 -23.57 -12.83
CA GLY A 331 -5.24 -24.76 -12.75
C GLY A 331 -6.75 -24.48 -12.74
N THR A 332 -7.18 -23.22 -12.82
CA THR A 332 -8.59 -22.84 -12.68
C THR A 332 -9.07 -21.96 -13.83
N PHE A 333 -10.26 -22.25 -14.35
CA PHE A 333 -11.03 -21.34 -15.19
C PHE A 333 -11.86 -20.41 -14.33
N VAL A 334 -11.88 -19.13 -14.70
CA VAL A 334 -12.76 -18.12 -14.09
C VAL A 334 -13.58 -17.46 -15.17
N ALA A 335 -14.90 -17.56 -15.07
CA ALA A 335 -15.86 -16.89 -15.93
C ALA A 335 -16.60 -15.80 -15.16
N VAL A 336 -16.76 -14.64 -15.79
CA VAL A 336 -17.38 -13.45 -15.18
C VAL A 336 -18.49 -12.90 -16.05
N GLY A 337 -19.51 -12.29 -15.43
CA GLY A 337 -20.69 -11.81 -16.14
C GLY A 337 -21.58 -10.86 -15.33
N SER A 338 -22.82 -10.72 -15.77
CA SER A 338 -23.85 -9.92 -15.09
C SER A 338 -24.19 -10.52 -13.72
N VAL A 339 -23.57 -10.02 -12.65
CA VAL A 339 -23.75 -10.52 -11.27
C VAL A 339 -23.34 -12.00 -11.15
N ALA A 340 -22.33 -12.43 -11.92
CA ALA A 340 -21.84 -13.80 -11.88
C ALA A 340 -20.31 -13.88 -11.86
N ILE A 341 -19.83 -14.76 -10.99
CA ILE A 341 -18.48 -15.31 -11.02
C ILE A 341 -18.63 -16.83 -10.91
N LEU A 342 -18.04 -17.56 -11.84
CA LEU A 342 -18.05 -19.01 -11.86
C LEU A 342 -16.60 -19.49 -11.92
N THR A 343 -16.27 -20.55 -11.19
CA THR A 343 -14.95 -21.19 -11.24
C THR A 343 -15.06 -22.66 -11.56
N SER A 344 -14.07 -23.18 -12.28
CA SER A 344 -14.00 -24.61 -12.61
C SER A 344 -12.54 -25.03 -12.78
N THR A 345 -12.11 -26.13 -12.17
CA THR A 345 -10.76 -26.67 -12.37
C THR A 345 -10.66 -27.57 -13.60
N ASP A 346 -11.79 -28.15 -14.03
CA ASP A 346 -11.87 -29.12 -15.14
C ASP A 346 -12.54 -28.55 -16.40
N GLY A 347 -13.09 -27.34 -16.34
CA GLY A 347 -13.88 -26.72 -17.41
C GLY A 347 -15.22 -27.43 -17.68
N VAL A 348 -15.70 -28.27 -16.76
CA VAL A 348 -16.91 -29.09 -16.88
C VAL A 348 -17.87 -28.81 -15.75
N THR A 349 -17.38 -28.89 -14.52
CA THR A 349 -18.15 -28.68 -13.30
C THR A 349 -17.89 -27.25 -12.82
N TRP A 350 -18.98 -26.47 -12.71
CA TRP A 350 -18.88 -25.05 -12.37
C TRP A 350 -19.45 -24.79 -11.00
N THR A 351 -18.66 -24.10 -10.19
CA THR A 351 -19.07 -23.62 -8.87
C THR A 351 -19.36 -22.14 -8.96
N GLN A 352 -20.58 -21.73 -8.58
CA GLN A 352 -20.91 -20.33 -8.49
C GLN A 352 -20.24 -19.72 -7.26
N ARG A 353 -19.56 -18.59 -7.46
CA ARG A 353 -18.93 -17.81 -6.40
C ARG A 353 -19.77 -16.60 -6.08
N LYS A 354 -19.55 -16.05 -4.88
CA LYS A 354 -20.18 -14.81 -4.44
C LYS A 354 -19.77 -13.69 -5.40
N ALA A 355 -20.73 -13.15 -6.13
CA ALA A 355 -20.54 -12.02 -7.03
C ALA A 355 -21.18 -10.76 -6.43
N PRO A 356 -20.58 -9.57 -6.61
CA PRO A 356 -21.23 -8.32 -6.25
C PRO A 356 -22.38 -8.02 -7.24
N PRO A 357 -23.31 -7.10 -6.89
CA PRO A 357 -24.35 -6.63 -7.78
C PRO A 357 -23.79 -5.68 -8.87
N ALA A 358 -22.85 -6.18 -9.68
CA ALA A 358 -22.18 -5.45 -10.76
C ALA A 358 -22.08 -6.31 -12.03
N VAL A 359 -21.99 -5.66 -13.19
CA VAL A 359 -21.77 -6.33 -14.47
C VAL A 359 -20.27 -6.40 -14.72
N LEU A 360 -19.70 -7.59 -14.62
CA LEU A 360 -18.29 -7.83 -14.90
C LEU A 360 -18.10 -8.04 -16.41
N THR A 361 -17.11 -7.35 -16.98
CA THR A 361 -16.87 -7.27 -18.43
C THR A 361 -15.55 -7.89 -18.85
N GLY A 362 -14.58 -8.00 -17.95
CA GLY A 362 -13.28 -8.58 -18.25
C GLY A 362 -12.66 -9.26 -17.03
N VAL A 363 -11.82 -10.26 -17.30
CA VAL A 363 -11.06 -10.98 -16.29
C VAL A 363 -9.69 -11.35 -16.86
N ALA A 364 -8.63 -11.16 -16.07
CA ALA A 364 -7.26 -11.49 -16.42
C ALA A 364 -6.60 -12.26 -15.27
N TYR A 365 -5.61 -13.09 -15.61
CA TYR A 365 -4.79 -13.81 -14.64
C TYR A 365 -3.33 -13.39 -14.77
N ALA A 366 -2.71 -13.00 -13.66
CA ALA A 366 -1.29 -12.75 -13.57
C ALA A 366 -0.83 -12.77 -12.09
N ASN A 367 0.46 -13.05 -11.86
CA ASN A 367 1.06 -13.14 -10.52
C ASN A 367 0.24 -14.01 -9.52
N GLY A 368 -0.14 -15.21 -9.93
CA GLY A 368 -0.89 -16.12 -9.06
C GLY A 368 -2.37 -15.80 -8.91
N THR A 369 -2.89 -14.73 -9.54
CA THR A 369 -4.22 -14.22 -9.16
C THR A 369 -5.09 -13.79 -10.33
N PHE A 370 -6.41 -13.97 -10.19
CA PHE A 370 -7.40 -13.46 -11.12
C PHE A 370 -7.91 -12.09 -10.69
N VAL A 371 -7.92 -11.12 -11.61
CA VAL A 371 -8.56 -9.82 -11.42
C VAL A 371 -9.71 -9.70 -12.42
N ALA A 372 -10.92 -9.40 -11.92
CA ALA A 372 -12.11 -9.13 -12.71
C ALA A 372 -12.53 -7.67 -12.57
N VAL A 373 -12.99 -7.06 -13.67
CA VAL A 373 -13.40 -5.65 -13.73
C VAL A 373 -14.81 -5.51 -14.31
N GLY A 374 -15.53 -4.46 -13.91
CA GLY A 374 -16.90 -4.26 -14.35
C GLY A 374 -17.51 -2.88 -14.07
N SER A 375 -18.82 -2.78 -14.27
CA SER A 375 -19.62 -1.57 -14.08
C SER A 375 -19.55 -1.07 -12.63
N ASN A 376 -19.86 0.22 -12.44
CA ASN A 376 -19.84 0.90 -11.13
C ASN A 376 -18.48 0.84 -10.42
N GLY A 377 -17.39 0.76 -11.19
CA GLY A 377 -16.04 0.69 -10.66
C GLY A 377 -15.72 -0.62 -9.92
N ALA A 378 -16.44 -1.70 -10.24
CA ALA A 378 -16.19 -3.02 -9.65
C ALA A 378 -14.81 -3.53 -10.09
N ILE A 379 -13.97 -3.82 -9.10
CA ILE A 379 -12.75 -4.60 -9.26
C ILE A 379 -12.80 -5.69 -8.19
N LEU A 380 -12.62 -6.93 -8.62
CA LEU A 380 -12.67 -8.11 -7.77
C LEU A 380 -11.44 -8.93 -8.05
N GLN A 381 -10.98 -9.63 -7.03
CA GLN A 381 -9.84 -10.49 -7.19
C GLN A 381 -10.03 -11.80 -6.43
N SER A 382 -9.48 -12.89 -6.97
CA SER A 382 -9.38 -14.16 -6.24
C SER A 382 -8.29 -14.08 -5.18
N ASP A 383 -8.33 -14.95 -4.17
CA ASP A 383 -7.13 -15.25 -3.40
C ASP A 383 -5.99 -15.73 -4.32
N PRO A 384 -4.71 -15.50 -4.00
CA PRO A 384 -3.63 -15.92 -4.88
C PRO A 384 -3.61 -17.45 -4.85
N LEU A 385 -3.53 -18.07 -6.03
CA LEU A 385 -3.19 -19.48 -6.19
C LEU A 385 -1.71 -19.64 -5.88
N LEU A 386 -1.40 -19.52 -4.59
CA LEU A 386 -0.22 -20.10 -4.01
C LEU A 386 -0.41 -21.61 -4.15
N GLU A 387 0.23 -22.23 -5.16
CA GLU A 387 0.97 -23.44 -4.82
C GLU A 387 1.98 -22.97 -3.76
N LEU A 388 1.54 -22.98 -2.51
CA LEU A 388 2.44 -23.04 -1.38
C LEU A 388 3.44 -24.11 -1.77
N CYS A 389 4.71 -23.73 -1.92
CA CYS A 389 5.77 -24.72 -1.89
C CYS A 389 5.51 -25.50 -0.60
N ALA A 390 4.94 -26.71 -0.71
CA ALA A 390 4.58 -27.50 0.46
C ALA A 390 5.81 -27.68 1.38
N SER A 391 7.01 -27.56 0.78
CA SER A 391 8.34 -27.63 1.35
C SER A 391 9.21 -26.36 1.15
N ALA A 392 8.65 -25.14 1.17
CA ALA A 392 9.49 -23.95 1.43
C ALA A 392 9.90 -23.93 2.90
N ASN A 393 11.16 -23.66 3.23
CA ASN A 393 11.56 -23.31 4.59
C ASN A 393 12.05 -21.86 4.59
N LEU A 394 11.47 -21.07 5.49
CA LEU A 394 11.88 -19.70 5.73
C LEU A 394 12.60 -19.69 7.06
N ALA A 395 13.91 -19.49 7.03
CA ALA A 395 14.76 -19.47 8.22
C ALA A 395 15.52 -18.15 8.29
N SER A 396 15.57 -17.56 9.48
CA SER A 396 16.36 -16.38 9.78
C SER A 396 16.99 -16.56 11.15
N SER A 397 18.23 -16.08 11.30
CA SER A 397 18.91 -16.01 12.60
C SER A 397 18.46 -14.81 13.43
N ASP A 398 17.93 -13.75 12.79
CA ASP A 398 17.77 -12.42 13.40
C ASP A 398 16.36 -11.86 13.17
N LEU A 399 15.42 -12.30 14.02
CA LEU A 399 14.01 -11.90 13.98
C LEU A 399 13.57 -11.04 15.17
N SER A 400 14.51 -10.71 16.06
CA SER A 400 14.27 -9.88 17.24
C SER A 400 15.08 -8.59 17.14
N PHE A 401 14.40 -7.44 17.15
CA PHE A 401 15.01 -6.13 16.98
C PHE A 401 14.80 -5.25 18.20
N ALA A 402 15.81 -4.43 18.52
CA ALA A 402 15.66 -3.34 19.48
C ALA A 402 14.69 -2.27 18.96
N ALA A 403 14.26 -1.37 19.85
CA ALA A 403 13.39 -0.25 19.51
C ALA A 403 13.99 0.66 18.41
N SER A 404 15.32 0.71 18.28
CA SER A 404 16.01 1.45 17.21
C SER A 404 15.74 0.90 15.80
N GLY A 405 15.24 -0.34 15.68
CA GLY A 405 15.14 -1.04 14.41
C GLY A 405 16.50 -1.54 13.92
N GLY A 406 16.56 -1.92 12.65
CA GLY A 406 17.76 -2.51 12.05
C GLY A 406 17.51 -3.15 10.69
N SER A 407 18.52 -3.83 10.16
CA SER A 407 18.39 -4.65 8.94
C SER A 407 18.41 -6.12 9.31
N GLY A 408 17.62 -6.93 8.59
CA GLY A 408 17.57 -8.37 8.74
C GLY A 408 17.53 -9.07 7.39
N SER A 409 17.68 -10.38 7.42
CA SER A 409 17.49 -11.21 6.24
C SER A 409 16.84 -12.54 6.60
N ALA A 410 16.06 -13.08 5.68
CA ALA A 410 15.48 -14.41 5.79
C ALA A 410 15.89 -15.23 4.56
N THR A 411 16.39 -16.44 4.81
CA THR A 411 16.76 -17.39 3.75
C THR A 411 15.54 -18.21 3.36
N VAL A 412 15.35 -18.33 2.05
CA VAL A 412 14.29 -19.10 1.40
C VAL A 412 14.92 -20.36 0.85
N THR A 413 14.56 -21.50 1.41
CA THR A 413 14.99 -22.81 0.90
C THR A 413 13.80 -23.50 0.25
N ILE A 414 13.92 -23.84 -1.03
CA ILE A 414 12.88 -24.49 -1.83
C ILE A 414 13.43 -25.82 -2.34
N SER A 415 12.68 -26.91 -2.18
CA SER A 415 12.99 -28.15 -2.90
C SER A 415 12.50 -28.05 -4.35
N GLY A 416 13.38 -27.72 -5.29
CA GLY A 416 13.06 -27.57 -6.72
C GLY A 416 13.24 -26.13 -7.24
N SER A 417 12.62 -25.83 -8.38
CA SER A 417 12.76 -24.54 -9.10
C SER A 417 11.50 -23.68 -9.07
N CYS A 418 10.65 -23.82 -8.05
CA CYS A 418 9.40 -23.08 -7.93
C CYS A 418 9.64 -21.58 -7.74
N LEU A 419 8.72 -20.77 -8.28
CA LEU A 419 8.70 -19.32 -8.08
C LEU A 419 8.08 -18.99 -6.72
N TRP A 420 8.60 -17.97 -6.05
CA TRP A 420 8.08 -17.46 -4.79
C TRP A 420 8.08 -15.93 -4.77
N GLY A 421 7.14 -15.38 -4.02
CA GLY A 421 7.04 -13.95 -3.70
C GLY A 421 7.16 -13.75 -2.20
N ALA A 422 7.73 -12.61 -1.80
CA ALA A 422 7.88 -12.18 -0.42
C ALA A 422 7.10 -10.88 -0.19
N ALA A 423 6.39 -10.78 0.93
CA ALA A 423 5.65 -9.58 1.30
C ALA A 423 5.70 -9.34 2.82
N ALA A 424 5.92 -8.09 3.21
CA ALA A 424 5.73 -7.63 4.58
C ALA A 424 4.25 -7.28 4.79
N MET A 425 3.64 -7.83 5.84
CA MET A 425 2.22 -7.63 6.14
C MET A 425 1.95 -6.38 6.99
N VAL A 426 3.01 -5.66 7.34
CA VAL A 426 2.97 -4.45 8.18
C VAL A 426 3.85 -3.35 7.58
N PRO A 427 3.45 -2.08 7.68
CA PRO A 427 4.13 -0.97 6.99
C PRO A 427 5.47 -0.56 7.60
N TRP A 428 5.81 -1.03 8.81
CA TRP A 428 7.08 -0.71 9.49
C TRP A 428 8.21 -1.71 9.16
N ILE A 429 7.92 -2.75 8.38
CA ILE A 429 8.90 -3.66 7.78
C ILE A 429 8.94 -3.38 6.28
N THR A 430 10.12 -3.10 5.75
CA THR A 430 10.32 -2.83 4.31
C THR A 430 11.23 -3.88 3.72
N LEU A 431 10.78 -4.57 2.67
CA LEU A 431 11.64 -5.49 1.93
C LEU A 431 12.62 -4.68 1.07
N THR A 432 13.92 -4.96 1.20
CA THR A 432 15.00 -4.27 0.48
C THR A 432 15.56 -5.08 -0.69
N SER A 433 15.37 -6.40 -0.68
CA SER A 433 15.80 -7.31 -1.75
C SER A 433 15.04 -8.64 -1.69
N GLY A 434 15.02 -9.38 -2.80
CA GLY A 434 14.38 -10.70 -2.84
C GLY A 434 12.87 -10.65 -2.66
N GLN A 435 12.17 -9.68 -3.27
CA GLN A 435 10.71 -9.60 -3.23
C GLN A 435 10.03 -10.71 -4.08
N SER A 436 10.78 -11.27 -5.03
CA SER A 436 10.43 -12.49 -5.75
C SER A 436 11.69 -13.25 -6.14
N GLY A 437 11.55 -14.55 -6.41
CA GLY A 437 12.66 -15.39 -6.86
C GLY A 437 12.22 -16.77 -7.35
N SER A 438 13.18 -17.56 -7.84
CA SER A 438 13.01 -18.95 -8.26
C SER A 438 14.00 -19.85 -7.55
N GLY A 439 13.58 -20.99 -7.00
CA GLY A 439 14.48 -21.88 -6.24
C GLY A 439 14.94 -21.24 -4.93
N ASN A 440 16.14 -21.55 -4.46
CA ASN A 440 16.66 -20.96 -3.21
C ASN A 440 16.96 -19.46 -3.38
N GLY A 441 16.81 -18.69 -2.31
CA GLY A 441 17.21 -17.28 -2.30
C GLY A 441 17.17 -16.64 -0.93
N THR A 442 17.28 -15.32 -0.90
CA THR A 442 17.32 -14.53 0.33
C THR A 442 16.43 -13.31 0.19
N VAL A 443 15.62 -13.05 1.21
CA VAL A 443 14.82 -11.83 1.35
C VAL A 443 15.52 -10.91 2.34
N GLY A 444 16.00 -9.76 1.87
CA GLY A 444 16.51 -8.70 2.73
C GLY A 444 15.40 -7.76 3.15
N PHE A 445 15.42 -7.29 4.40
CA PHE A 445 14.43 -6.36 4.91
C PHE A 445 15.01 -5.40 5.96
N THR A 446 14.31 -4.28 6.18
CA THR A 446 14.60 -3.33 7.25
C THR A 446 13.39 -3.19 8.17
N VAL A 447 13.69 -2.97 9.45
CA VAL A 447 12.73 -2.73 10.52
C VAL A 447 12.88 -1.27 10.95
N ALA A 448 11.83 -0.47 10.77
CA ALA A 448 11.82 0.93 11.18
C ALA A 448 11.89 1.06 12.71
N ALA A 449 12.43 2.18 13.22
CA ALA A 449 12.42 2.45 14.66
C ALA A 449 10.99 2.44 15.24
N ASN A 450 10.87 2.03 16.50
CA ASN A 450 9.62 1.93 17.23
C ASN A 450 9.65 2.85 18.45
N SER A 451 8.85 3.91 18.41
CA SER A 451 8.67 4.86 19.52
C SER A 451 7.52 4.51 20.45
N GLY A 452 6.81 3.40 20.22
CA GLY A 452 5.65 2.96 20.99
C GLY A 452 5.91 1.69 21.80
N ALA A 453 4.83 0.99 22.14
CA ALA A 453 4.89 -0.33 22.77
C ALA A 453 5.55 -1.37 21.85
N ALA A 454 5.99 -2.50 22.43
CA ALA A 454 6.51 -3.62 21.65
C ALA A 454 5.49 -4.06 20.60
N ARG A 455 5.99 -4.43 19.42
CA ARG A 455 5.16 -4.78 18.27
C ARG A 455 5.73 -5.98 17.54
N SER A 456 4.84 -6.77 16.96
CA SER A 456 5.17 -7.91 16.12
C SER A 456 4.59 -7.72 14.73
N GLY A 457 5.27 -8.26 13.73
CA GLY A 457 4.93 -8.13 12.32
C GLY A 457 5.33 -9.37 11.56
N THR A 458 4.67 -9.66 10.44
CA THR A 458 4.93 -10.87 9.68
C THR A 458 5.48 -10.56 8.30
N ILE A 459 6.50 -11.33 7.90
CA ILE A 459 6.94 -11.44 6.52
C ILE A 459 6.44 -12.79 6.02
N THR A 460 5.80 -12.78 4.85
CA THR A 460 5.33 -13.99 4.20
C THR A 460 6.17 -14.28 2.98
N VAL A 461 6.56 -15.55 2.78
CA VAL A 461 7.26 -16.02 1.57
C VAL A 461 6.69 -17.37 1.17
N ALA A 462 6.25 -17.51 -0.08
CA ALA A 462 5.59 -18.74 -0.56
C ALA A 462 4.51 -19.25 0.41
N GLY A 463 3.77 -18.31 1.02
CA GLY A 463 2.73 -18.46 2.05
C GLY A 463 3.13 -19.14 3.37
N ARG A 464 4.43 -19.25 3.67
CA ARG A 464 4.91 -19.39 5.05
C ARG A 464 5.20 -18.03 5.66
N SER A 465 4.94 -17.89 6.95
CA SER A 465 5.19 -16.65 7.69
C SER A 465 6.36 -16.80 8.64
N VAL A 466 7.17 -15.75 8.73
CA VAL A 466 8.11 -15.55 9.84
C VAL A 466 7.69 -14.32 10.62
N THR A 467 7.68 -14.43 11.94
CA THR A 467 7.36 -13.32 12.84
C THR A 467 8.62 -12.54 13.15
N VAL A 468 8.58 -11.24 12.92
CA VAL A 468 9.57 -10.27 13.36
C VAL A 468 9.05 -9.61 14.62
N GLU A 469 9.79 -9.75 15.71
CA GLU A 469 9.51 -9.13 16.99
C GLU A 469 10.36 -7.86 17.13
N GLN A 470 9.75 -6.76 17.55
CA GLN A 470 10.45 -5.53 17.83
C GLN A 470 10.10 -5.00 19.21
N ALA A 471 11.13 -4.75 20.02
CA ALA A 471 10.98 -4.11 21.31
C ALA A 471 10.32 -2.73 21.20
N GLY A 472 9.56 -2.36 22.23
CA GLY A 472 9.05 -0.99 22.39
C GLY A 472 10.16 -0.04 22.83
N SER A 473 9.98 1.25 22.56
CA SER A 473 10.77 2.27 23.27
C SER A 473 10.45 2.21 24.76
N THR A 474 11.42 2.55 25.59
CA THR A 474 11.26 2.60 27.05
C THR A 474 11.63 3.99 27.55
N GLN A 475 10.79 4.55 28.42
CA GLN A 475 11.05 5.84 29.06
C GLN A 475 11.39 5.61 30.53
N THR A 476 12.46 6.23 31.00
CA THR A 476 12.92 6.12 32.39
C THR A 476 12.28 7.22 33.23
N LEU A 477 11.57 6.85 34.29
CA LEU A 477 11.21 7.75 35.37
C LEU A 477 12.29 7.66 36.46
N SER A 478 12.89 8.79 36.82
CA SER A 478 13.79 8.91 37.96
C SER A 478 13.20 9.83 39.02
N VAL A 479 13.02 9.34 40.25
CA VAL A 479 12.55 10.16 41.37
C VAL A 479 13.68 10.28 42.40
N THR A 480 14.04 11.52 42.72
CA THR A 480 15.01 11.84 43.77
C THR A 480 14.29 12.34 45.01
N LEU A 481 14.57 11.73 46.16
CA LEU A 481 14.12 12.22 47.46
C LEU A 481 15.20 13.17 48.00
N ALA A 482 14.82 14.43 48.22
CA ALA A 482 15.72 15.50 48.65
C ALA A 482 15.22 16.17 49.94
N GLY A 483 16.07 17.01 50.55
CA GLY A 483 15.76 17.74 51.78
C GLY A 483 16.34 17.07 53.03
N SER A 484 16.05 17.66 54.19
CA SER A 484 16.60 17.24 55.49
C SER A 484 15.80 16.11 56.17
N GLY A 485 14.61 15.81 55.65
CA GLY A 485 13.68 14.80 56.16
C GLY A 485 13.70 13.51 55.35
N SER A 486 12.73 12.65 55.62
CA SER A 486 12.53 11.37 54.91
C SER A 486 11.07 11.13 54.58
N GLY A 487 10.84 10.26 53.59
CA GLY A 487 9.51 9.85 53.17
C GLY A 487 9.61 8.82 52.05
N THR A 488 8.45 8.40 51.53
CA THR A 488 8.37 7.50 50.38
C THR A 488 7.59 8.14 49.26
N VAL A 489 7.90 7.73 48.03
CA VAL A 489 7.11 8.07 46.83
C VAL A 489 6.63 6.77 46.18
N ASN A 490 5.32 6.68 45.96
CA ASN A 490 4.68 5.54 45.30
C ASN A 490 3.89 6.03 44.09
N SER A 491 3.71 5.19 43.07
CA SER A 491 2.86 5.52 41.90
C SER A 491 1.48 4.87 41.97
N ASN A 492 0.50 5.50 41.32
CA ASN A 492 -0.77 4.92 40.90
C ASN A 492 -0.94 5.09 39.37
N PRO A 493 -1.13 4.02 38.57
CA PRO A 493 -1.11 2.61 38.95
C PRO A 493 0.20 2.17 39.65
N PRO A 494 0.16 1.12 40.49
CA PRO A 494 1.35 0.62 41.17
C PRO A 494 2.38 0.11 40.15
N GLY A 495 3.64 0.52 40.32
CA GLY A 495 4.73 0.21 39.40
C GLY A 495 6.05 0.93 39.72
N PHE A 496 5.99 1.95 40.58
CA PHE A 496 7.15 2.67 41.10
C PHE A 496 7.07 2.80 42.63
N HIS A 497 8.20 2.58 43.31
CA HIS A 497 8.35 2.85 44.73
C HIS A 497 9.77 3.36 45.01
N CYS A 498 9.87 4.46 45.75
CA CYS A 498 11.15 5.02 46.19
C CYS A 498 11.10 5.35 47.67
N ALA A 499 12.09 4.86 48.42
CA ALA A 499 12.18 5.03 49.87
C ALA A 499 13.46 5.74 50.34
N SER A 500 14.47 5.88 49.47
CA SER A 500 15.72 6.58 49.81
C SER A 500 16.49 6.99 48.56
N GLY A 501 17.13 8.16 48.59
CA GLY A 501 18.03 8.61 47.51
C GLY A 501 17.29 8.81 46.18
N THR A 502 17.89 8.34 45.09
CA THR A 502 17.29 8.37 43.75
C THR A 502 16.90 6.96 43.33
N CYS A 503 15.64 6.78 42.92
CA CYS A 503 15.13 5.51 42.39
C CYS A 503 14.69 5.71 40.94
N SER A 504 14.85 4.68 40.12
CA SER A 504 14.43 4.70 38.72
C SER A 504 13.66 3.46 38.33
N ALA A 505 12.71 3.61 37.39
CA ALA A 505 12.04 2.51 36.73
C ALA A 505 11.72 2.87 35.28
N VAL A 506 11.57 1.85 34.43
CA VAL A 506 11.28 2.00 33.01
C VAL A 506 9.80 1.73 32.73
N PHE A 507 9.23 2.52 31.84
CA PHE A 507 7.81 2.46 31.45
C PHE A 507 7.68 2.54 29.94
N THR A 508 6.52 2.12 29.42
CA THR A 508 6.19 2.32 28.00
C THR A 508 5.83 3.79 27.74
N PRO A 509 6.18 4.35 26.56
CA PRO A 509 5.77 5.68 26.14
C PRO A 509 4.26 5.92 26.30
N GLY A 510 3.88 7.09 26.81
CA GLY A 510 2.50 7.46 27.08
C GLY A 510 1.95 6.95 28.42
N SER A 511 2.73 6.22 29.22
CA SER A 511 2.30 5.79 30.56
C SER A 511 1.95 6.99 31.42
N GLN A 512 0.75 6.98 31.99
CA GLN A 512 0.27 7.99 32.92
C GLN A 512 0.40 7.46 34.34
N LEU A 513 1.14 8.18 35.19
CA LEU A 513 1.37 7.83 36.58
C LEU A 513 1.00 9.02 37.46
N GLU A 514 0.38 8.74 38.60
CA GLU A 514 0.20 9.68 39.69
C GLU A 514 1.18 9.33 40.81
N LEU A 515 2.16 10.19 41.07
CA LEU A 515 3.14 10.03 42.14
C LEU A 515 2.60 10.64 43.44
N MET A 516 2.62 9.84 44.50
CA MET A 516 2.11 10.18 45.83
C MET A 516 3.28 10.18 46.82
N ALA A 517 3.54 11.32 47.45
CA ALA A 517 4.54 11.47 48.48
C ALA A 517 3.93 11.23 49.87
N THR A 518 4.55 10.36 50.65
CA THR A 518 4.17 10.10 52.05
C THR A 518 5.35 10.45 52.96
N PRO A 519 5.29 11.55 53.72
CA PRO A 519 6.32 11.88 54.70
C PRO A 519 6.40 10.80 55.79
N SER A 520 7.62 10.52 56.26
CA SER A 520 7.80 9.77 57.51
C SER A 520 7.27 10.59 58.69
N GLY A 521 6.97 9.93 59.82
CA GLY A 521 6.32 10.56 60.97
C GLY A 521 7.05 11.77 61.59
N SER A 522 8.32 12.02 61.27
CA SER A 522 9.11 13.19 61.69
C SER A 522 9.52 14.09 60.52
N SER A 523 8.76 14.10 59.44
CA SER A 523 9.09 14.86 58.22
C SER A 523 7.83 15.46 57.62
N ILE A 524 8.02 16.53 56.84
CA ILE A 524 6.98 17.22 56.11
C ILE A 524 7.34 17.24 54.62
N PHE A 525 6.35 16.98 53.77
CA PHE A 525 6.51 17.09 52.32
C PHE A 525 6.35 18.55 51.90
N GLN A 526 7.41 19.11 51.31
CA GLN A 526 7.46 20.52 50.88
C GLN A 526 6.95 20.72 49.46
N GLY A 527 6.97 19.67 48.64
CA GLY A 527 6.49 19.71 47.27
C GLY A 527 7.41 19.03 46.28
N TRP A 528 6.96 19.05 45.03
CA TRP A 528 7.64 18.49 43.87
C TRP A 528 8.44 19.55 43.10
N SER A 529 9.46 19.10 42.40
CA SER A 529 10.16 19.87 41.35
C SER A 529 10.63 18.95 40.21
N GLY A 530 11.07 19.52 39.09
CA GLY A 530 11.45 18.75 37.89
C GLY A 530 10.24 18.48 37.00
N GLY A 531 9.93 17.20 36.76
CA GLY A 531 8.80 16.76 35.92
C GLY A 531 7.40 17.11 36.45
N CYS A 532 7.31 17.67 37.66
CA CYS A 532 6.09 18.22 38.24
C CYS A 532 6.42 19.30 39.29
N SER A 533 5.38 19.99 39.79
CA SER A 533 5.50 21.08 40.75
C SER A 533 4.32 21.12 41.74
N GLY A 534 4.49 21.86 42.83
CA GLY A 534 3.46 22.03 43.87
C GLY A 534 3.44 20.92 44.92
N THR A 535 2.39 20.87 45.74
CA THR A 535 2.28 19.96 46.89
C THR A 535 1.22 18.87 46.74
N ALA A 536 0.39 18.95 45.70
CA ALA A 536 -0.58 17.90 45.36
C ALA A 536 0.11 16.65 44.80
N ASN A 537 -0.62 15.55 44.61
CA ASN A 537 -0.10 14.39 43.89
C ASN A 537 0.41 14.80 42.49
N CYS A 538 1.52 14.19 42.08
CA CYS A 538 2.24 14.58 40.87
C CYS A 538 1.84 13.67 39.70
N GLY A 539 0.99 14.18 38.81
CA GLY A 539 0.62 13.50 37.56
C GLY A 539 1.70 13.66 36.49
N VAL A 540 2.27 12.56 36.00
CA VAL A 540 3.27 12.54 34.93
C VAL A 540 2.81 11.66 33.76
N THR A 541 3.06 12.11 32.53
CA THR A 541 2.90 11.30 31.32
C THR A 541 4.26 11.08 30.70
N LEU A 542 4.74 9.84 30.68
CA LEU A 542 6.09 9.49 30.27
C LEU A 542 6.18 9.39 28.74
N ASN A 543 6.44 10.52 28.09
CA ASN A 543 6.76 10.58 26.65
C ASN A 543 8.26 10.76 26.37
N ALA A 544 9.06 11.00 27.41
CA ALA A 544 10.52 11.16 27.41
C ALA A 544 11.05 10.69 28.78
N ASP A 545 12.36 10.45 28.88
CA ASP A 545 13.01 10.25 30.18
C ASP A 545 12.69 11.45 31.09
N THR A 546 12.14 11.18 32.26
CA THR A 546 11.57 12.19 33.14
C THR A 546 12.21 12.09 34.52
N SER A 547 12.69 13.22 35.04
CA SER A 547 13.24 13.32 36.38
C SER A 547 12.34 14.17 37.27
N VAL A 548 11.97 13.66 38.44
CA VAL A 548 11.14 14.32 39.45
C VAL A 548 11.90 14.35 40.78
N THR A 549 11.80 15.44 41.51
CA THR A 549 12.36 15.55 42.86
C THR A 549 11.24 15.79 43.86
N ALA A 550 11.18 14.93 44.89
CA ALA A 550 10.29 15.06 46.03
C ALA A 550 11.08 15.61 47.21
N VAL A 551 10.69 16.78 47.74
CA VAL A 551 11.40 17.41 48.85
C VAL A 551 10.69 17.10 50.17
N PHE A 552 11.41 16.44 51.08
CA PHE A 552 11.01 16.19 52.45
C PHE A 552 11.95 16.92 53.39
N ASP A 553 11.39 17.75 54.28
CA ASP A 553 12.17 18.37 55.35
C ASP A 553 11.86 17.76 56.69
N SER A 554 12.87 17.77 57.57
CA SER A 554 12.70 17.38 58.95
C SER A 554 11.66 18.27 59.62
N MET A 555 10.72 17.64 60.32
CA MET A 555 9.73 18.37 61.09
C MET A 555 10.41 19.00 62.30
N PRO A 556 10.29 20.32 62.54
CA PRO A 556 10.98 20.96 63.65
C PRO A 556 10.58 20.39 65.02
N GLU A 557 11.53 20.40 65.95
CA GLU A 557 11.41 19.71 67.25
C GLU A 557 10.39 20.32 68.21
N LEU A 558 9.90 21.53 67.90
CA LEU A 558 8.94 22.26 68.72
C LEU A 558 7.78 22.75 67.86
N ARG A 559 6.58 22.78 68.45
CA ARG A 559 5.44 23.49 67.86
C ARG A 559 4.68 24.30 68.89
N ILE A 560 4.21 25.47 68.49
CA ILE A 560 3.19 26.21 69.24
C ILE A 560 1.84 25.74 68.73
N PHE A 561 1.05 25.16 69.63
CA PHE A 561 -0.30 24.70 69.36
C PHE A 561 -1.32 25.82 69.64
N GLY A 562 -2.25 26.03 68.73
CA GLY A 562 -3.25 27.11 68.80
C GLY A 562 -4.15 27.13 67.56
N SER A 563 -4.82 28.26 67.29
CA SER A 563 -5.68 28.44 66.10
C SER A 563 -4.93 28.28 64.78
N THR A 564 -3.63 28.59 64.77
CA THR A 564 -2.70 28.23 63.69
C THR A 564 -1.47 27.60 64.31
N THR A 565 -1.21 26.33 63.98
CA THR A 565 -0.03 25.61 64.48
C THR A 565 1.22 26.12 63.77
N ARG A 566 2.28 26.42 64.54
CA ARG A 566 3.56 26.91 64.01
C ARG A 566 4.71 26.06 64.54
N TYR A 567 5.67 25.70 63.69
CA TYR A 567 6.81 24.85 64.03
C TYR A 567 8.10 25.66 64.17
N PHE A 568 8.96 25.24 65.10
CA PHE A 568 10.18 25.97 65.43
C PHE A 568 11.34 25.00 65.68
N PRO A 569 12.56 25.33 65.23
CA PRO A 569 13.73 24.49 65.46
C PRO A 569 14.33 24.67 66.86
N THR A 570 14.03 25.77 67.57
CA THR A 570 14.60 26.08 68.88
C THR A 570 13.59 26.70 69.85
N LEU A 571 13.82 26.51 71.15
CA LEU A 571 12.99 27.10 72.22
C LEU A 571 12.98 28.63 72.14
N VAL A 572 14.14 29.22 71.81
CA VAL A 572 14.29 30.66 71.66
C VAL A 572 13.42 31.19 70.51
N ALA A 573 13.43 30.52 69.35
CA ALA A 573 12.61 30.93 68.20
C ALA A 573 11.10 30.79 68.49
N ALA A 574 10.68 29.69 69.12
CA ALA A 574 9.30 29.50 69.55
C ALA A 574 8.87 30.60 70.53
N TYR A 575 9.69 30.88 71.55
CA TYR A 575 9.41 31.90 72.54
C TYR A 575 9.37 33.32 71.94
N ALA A 576 10.24 33.62 70.98
CA ALA A 576 10.23 34.90 70.27
C ALA A 576 8.90 35.15 69.55
N ALA A 577 8.29 34.09 69.00
CA ALA A 577 7.03 34.16 68.25
C ALA A 577 5.77 34.40 69.11
N ALA A 578 5.89 34.42 70.44
CA ALA A 578 4.81 34.76 71.35
C ALA A 578 4.62 36.29 71.47
N ALA A 579 3.37 36.75 71.55
CA ALA A 579 3.05 38.15 71.83
C ALA A 579 3.31 38.49 73.31
N ASN A 580 3.77 39.71 73.59
CA ASN A 580 3.99 40.16 74.98
C ASN A 580 2.65 40.24 75.72
N GLY A 581 2.57 39.70 76.94
CA GLY A 581 1.33 39.55 77.71
C GLY A 581 0.48 38.33 77.35
N GLY A 582 0.87 37.57 76.32
CA GLY A 582 0.13 36.39 75.84
C GLY A 582 0.51 35.07 76.55
N SER A 583 -0.27 34.03 76.26
CA SER A 583 -0.01 32.65 76.68
C SER A 583 0.19 31.75 75.45
N ILE A 584 1.21 30.87 75.48
CA ILE A 584 1.45 29.87 74.42
C ILE A 584 1.44 28.45 74.98
N LEU A 585 0.87 27.51 74.22
CA LEU A 585 1.06 26.07 74.43
C LEU A 585 2.19 25.59 73.53
N LEU A 586 3.35 25.37 74.12
CA LEU A 586 4.56 24.92 73.42
C LEU A 586 4.70 23.41 73.63
N GLN A 587 4.64 22.65 72.55
CA GLN A 587 4.83 21.21 72.57
C GLN A 587 6.23 20.89 72.04
N GLY A 588 6.94 20.01 72.72
CA GLY A 588 8.29 19.57 72.33
C GLY A 588 8.38 18.07 72.18
N ARG A 589 9.13 17.63 71.16
CA ARG A 589 9.40 16.21 70.91
C ARG A 589 10.26 15.60 72.02
N ALA A 590 10.19 14.29 72.19
CA ALA A 590 11.02 13.52 73.12
C ALA A 590 12.49 13.46 72.65
N VAL A 591 13.15 14.62 72.62
CA VAL A 591 14.51 14.82 72.12
C VAL A 591 15.31 15.72 73.07
N GLU A 592 16.61 15.81 72.83
CA GLU A 592 17.48 16.76 73.52
C GLU A 592 17.55 18.09 72.76
N LEU A 593 17.16 19.18 73.42
CA LEU A 593 17.25 20.53 72.93
C LEU A 593 18.51 21.19 73.51
N PRO A 594 19.45 21.65 72.68
CA PRO A 594 20.69 22.25 73.15
C PRO A 594 20.49 23.71 73.59
N GLY A 595 21.23 24.12 74.61
CA GLY A 595 21.50 25.52 74.94
C GLY A 595 20.72 26.07 76.14
N ASN A 596 21.07 27.30 76.51
CA ASN A 596 20.42 28.03 77.59
C ASN A 596 19.11 28.65 77.11
N PHE A 597 18.07 28.60 77.94
CA PHE A 597 16.79 29.21 77.64
C PHE A 597 16.41 30.21 78.74
N THR A 598 16.24 31.48 78.38
CA THR A 598 15.88 32.56 79.32
C THR A 598 14.51 33.14 79.00
N LEU A 599 13.57 33.02 79.93
CA LEU A 599 12.29 33.72 79.86
C LEU A 599 12.49 35.14 80.40
N SER A 600 12.60 36.11 79.48
CA SER A 600 12.90 37.52 79.78
C SER A 600 11.76 38.48 79.42
N ARG A 601 10.57 37.97 79.10
CA ARG A 601 9.42 38.75 78.62
C ARG A 601 8.19 38.35 79.43
N ASN A 602 7.18 39.21 79.47
CA ASN A 602 5.94 38.92 80.18
C ASN A 602 5.05 37.94 79.38
N VAL A 603 5.46 36.69 79.24
CA VAL A 603 4.75 35.65 78.47
C VAL A 603 4.54 34.43 79.36
N ALA A 604 3.35 33.84 79.29
CA ALA A 604 3.06 32.55 79.92
C ALA A 604 3.35 31.41 78.92
N VAL A 605 4.30 30.53 79.25
CA VAL A 605 4.63 29.36 78.44
C VAL A 605 4.10 28.12 79.15
N ASN A 606 3.16 27.41 78.54
CA ASN A 606 2.78 26.06 78.93
C ASN A 606 3.55 25.08 78.05
N PHE A 607 4.63 24.52 78.59
CA PHE A 607 5.49 23.57 77.89
C PHE A 607 5.04 22.14 78.14
N GLN A 608 4.74 21.40 77.08
CA GLN A 608 4.46 19.98 77.14
C GLN A 608 5.50 19.23 76.32
N GLY A 609 6.39 18.52 76.99
CA GLY A 609 7.46 17.74 76.39
C GLY A 609 7.09 16.27 76.18
N GLY A 610 7.99 15.55 75.50
CA GLY A 610 7.89 14.10 75.37
C GLY A 610 7.01 13.61 74.22
N TYR A 611 6.68 14.48 73.25
CA TYR A 611 5.90 14.11 72.08
C TYR A 611 6.66 13.21 71.09
N ASP A 612 5.92 12.35 70.39
CA ASP A 612 6.41 11.58 69.23
C ASP A 612 6.71 12.47 68.01
N GLY A 613 7.17 11.85 66.91
CA GLY A 613 7.51 12.53 65.65
C GLY A 613 6.45 13.49 65.11
N SER A 614 5.18 13.09 65.24
CA SER A 614 4.02 13.78 64.68
C SER A 614 3.31 14.68 65.68
N PHE A 615 3.81 14.76 66.92
CA PHE A 615 3.15 15.41 68.05
C PHE A 615 1.71 14.92 68.29
N SER A 616 1.48 13.62 68.12
CA SER A 616 0.18 12.99 68.32
C SER A 616 0.06 12.39 69.72
N ASN A 617 1.15 11.84 70.25
CA ASN A 617 1.18 11.23 71.58
C ASN A 617 2.37 11.75 72.39
N SER A 618 2.20 11.94 73.70
CA SER A 618 3.28 12.27 74.63
C SER A 618 3.47 11.15 75.66
N SER A 619 4.62 10.48 75.61
CA SER A 619 4.96 9.39 76.53
C SER A 619 6.39 9.46 77.08
N GLY A 620 7.22 10.36 76.53
CA GLY A 620 8.62 10.55 76.94
C GLY A 620 8.84 11.85 77.71
N ARG A 621 10.09 12.33 77.68
CA ARG A 621 10.44 13.67 78.15
C ARG A 621 11.26 14.41 77.10
N THR A 622 11.06 15.71 76.97
CA THR A 622 12.00 16.59 76.26
C THR A 622 13.09 16.98 77.24
N VAL A 623 14.36 16.93 76.82
CA VAL A 623 15.49 17.29 77.67
C VAL A 623 16.09 18.60 77.19
N LEU A 624 16.18 19.61 78.06
CA LEU A 624 16.96 20.82 77.79
C LEU A 624 18.37 20.62 78.37
N ARG A 625 19.39 20.65 77.51
CA ARG A 625 20.81 20.62 77.95
C ARG A 625 21.35 22.03 78.08
N GLY A 626 21.31 22.56 79.30
CA GLY A 626 21.72 23.93 79.59
C GLY A 626 20.89 24.58 80.70
N VAL A 627 21.10 25.88 80.89
CA VAL A 627 20.47 26.63 81.98
C VAL A 627 19.10 27.15 81.55
N LEU A 628 18.07 26.76 82.28
CA LEU A 628 16.74 27.37 82.22
C LEU A 628 16.66 28.52 83.24
N THR A 629 16.56 29.76 82.77
CA THR A 629 16.43 30.95 83.63
C THR A 629 15.06 31.61 83.44
N ILE A 630 14.32 31.81 84.52
CA ILE A 630 13.06 32.58 84.49
C ILE A 630 13.33 33.95 85.12
N ARG A 631 13.41 35.00 84.30
CA ARG A 631 13.58 36.39 84.77
C ARG A 631 12.26 37.16 84.82
N LEU A 632 11.42 36.99 83.80
CA LEU A 632 10.09 37.61 83.67
C LEU A 632 9.12 36.60 83.03
N GLY A 633 7.83 36.69 83.36
CA GLY A 633 6.78 35.79 82.85
C GLY A 633 6.53 34.54 83.72
N ARG A 634 5.94 33.49 83.14
CA ARG A 634 5.64 32.22 83.84
C ARG A 634 5.90 31.02 82.93
N LEU A 635 6.53 29.97 83.47
CA LEU A 635 6.62 28.65 82.84
C LEU A 635 5.78 27.65 83.63
N THR A 636 4.91 26.93 82.94
CA THR A 636 4.32 25.68 83.44
C THR A 636 4.87 24.59 82.53
N ALA A 637 5.48 23.54 83.09
CA ALA A 637 6.13 22.51 82.30
C ALA A 637 5.64 21.12 82.72
N ASP A 638 5.30 20.32 81.72
CA ASP A 638 4.99 18.90 81.84
C ASP A 638 5.89 18.13 80.85
N GLY A 639 6.42 16.97 81.25
CA GLY A 639 7.33 16.19 80.41
C GLY A 639 8.65 16.88 80.01
N LEU A 640 9.12 17.90 80.73
CA LEU A 640 10.42 18.57 80.49
C LEU A 640 11.44 18.18 81.56
N THR A 641 12.66 17.82 81.17
CA THR A 641 13.81 17.64 82.06
C THR A 641 14.88 18.67 81.72
N VAL A 642 15.50 19.27 82.72
CA VAL A 642 16.62 20.21 82.53
C VAL A 642 17.86 19.54 83.10
N HIS A 643 18.89 19.40 82.26
CA HIS A 643 20.15 18.72 82.57
C HIS A 643 21.34 19.68 82.51
#